data_AF-A0A2E5GQM0-F1
#
_entry.id   AF-A0A2E5GQM0-F1
#
_cell.length_a   1.000
_cell.length_b   1.000
_cell.length_c   1.000
_cell.angle_alpha   90.00
_cell.angle_beta   90.00
_cell.angle_gamma   90.00
#
_symmetry.space_group_name_H-M   'P 1'
#
loop_
_entity.id
_entity.type
_entity.pdbx_description
1 polymer ?
#
loop_
_entity_poly.entity_id
_entity_poly.type
_entity_poly.pdbx_seq_one_letter_code
_entity_poly.pdbx_strand_id
1 'polypeptide(L)'
;MIKNNILLTLVILLLFSACATYTSRYKDGVEQGIYPTSKKVDRTFYLLGDAGNSEMGESTEGIKLFKKFLNKANDDSSFAIFLGDNIYPVGMPPEGDEERALAQHRLDAQVETFSEYTGTPIFIPGNHDWYNDHLHGLNRQEEYLKKITGLDDIFLPKDGCPLVSYDINETVHMLLIDTQWYLEDWDKSPKINDNCDNIKDREKFFIELEGEIKKNQHKTLVIAMHHPMFTNGVHGGKFALDKHLYPSQQKIPLPILASLVTQIRTQGGVSKQDRFNEKYNELMKRLRVLAQTHNKTIFVSGHEHGLQYIEHDEVRQVVSGSGSKSSYAYLGNDGLFSSDYEGFAKLDIFEDGSAWVQYYGTDQENGEPVLFFQKEVFPPDPISDYSTLSTSFPQTIKTSVYSIEETERSELFESVWGEHYREVYGKQVTAPVALLDTLYGGLEVVRPGGGHQTVSLRLKDKSGREYNMRALRKSAVQFLQKVILKENADVEEDLDNTLPESLIQDFYTSAHPYGAFAIPRLSEAAQVLHTTPKLYYVPKQPALEKYNEDYGNQLYMIVERPAKEYSGATFSYPDDIESTDDILDKLRSDEENIVDEQAYIRARMFDMLVGDWDRHNDQWRWAEYKDQNGKDIFVPIPRDRDQVFTNFDGAILDIARTLFGMARQFQVYDENLDDMKWFNNAGIKLDRALAQRSGRAVWHKEAQFIKEHVTDEVIEEAFRDLPPEVRSGESIDEIKKNLKGRRDNLVAIAESFYDYLVELQMVVGTDKDDYFEITRADDATRVQVWRIKKGEKADLMHDRTYASKETKQLWIYGLDDDDVFEVNGTGRNPIFLRIIGGQNNDVYRINNGRKIKVYDHESLPNTIEARGGANFRLTDVYDYNTYDYQKQILRTNGLTPAFGYNPDNGVSLGLTDVYTVQGFRQNPFSQQH
;
A
#
# COMPACT_ATOMS: atom_id res chain seq x y z
N MET A 1 -50.34 -2.80 45.80
CA MET A 1 -48.90 -2.44 45.79
C MET A 1 -48.02 -3.66 45.46
N ILE A 2 -48.19 -4.33 44.31
CA ILE A 2 -47.41 -5.57 44.02
C ILE A 2 -46.71 -5.54 42.64
N LYS A 3 -46.99 -4.57 41.76
CA LYS A 3 -46.40 -4.55 40.40
C LYS A 3 -45.01 -3.89 40.28
N ASN A 4 -44.60 -3.02 41.21
CA ASN A 4 -43.26 -2.38 41.16
C ASN A 4 -42.12 -3.22 41.74
N ASN A 5 -42.41 -4.29 42.50
CA ASN A 5 -41.36 -5.11 43.09
C ASN A 5 -40.70 -6.05 42.07
N ILE A 6 -41.41 -6.53 41.05
CA ILE A 6 -40.79 -7.47 40.10
C ILE A 6 -39.69 -6.78 39.29
N LEU A 7 -39.93 -5.55 38.82
CA LEU A 7 -38.92 -4.76 38.11
C LEU A 7 -37.75 -4.38 39.01
N LEU A 8 -38.02 -3.96 40.25
CA LEU A 8 -36.97 -3.62 41.22
C LEU A 8 -36.15 -4.85 41.61
N THR A 9 -36.80 -6.00 41.79
CA THR A 9 -36.15 -7.28 42.11
C THR A 9 -35.38 -7.83 40.91
N LEU A 10 -35.86 -7.65 39.67
CA LEU A 10 -35.11 -7.97 38.45
C LEU A 10 -33.90 -7.06 38.28
N VAL A 11 -34.03 -5.75 38.54
CA VAL A 11 -32.92 -4.80 38.52
C VAL A 11 -31.92 -5.13 39.63
N ILE A 12 -32.37 -5.47 40.84
CA ILE A 12 -31.49 -5.88 41.95
C ILE A 12 -30.82 -7.22 41.66
N LEU A 13 -31.53 -8.21 41.10
CA LEU A 13 -30.93 -9.48 40.66
C LEU A 13 -29.92 -9.27 39.53
N LEU A 14 -30.19 -8.38 38.58
CA LEU A 14 -29.25 -7.97 37.53
C LEU A 14 -28.02 -7.28 38.13
N LEU A 15 -28.19 -6.42 39.15
CA LEU A 15 -27.11 -5.76 39.88
C LEU A 15 -26.25 -6.76 40.69
N PHE A 16 -26.82 -7.86 41.18
CA PHE A 16 -26.06 -8.93 41.87
C PHE A 16 -25.46 -9.97 40.91
N SER A 17 -25.96 -10.11 39.69
CA SER A 17 -25.36 -10.98 38.65
C SER A 17 -24.30 -10.29 37.80
N ALA A 18 -24.21 -8.96 37.84
CA ALA A 18 -23.27 -8.15 37.07
C ALA A 18 -22.06 -7.71 37.92
N CYS A 19 -21.32 -8.65 38.49
CA CYS A 19 -20.02 -8.36 39.09
C CYS A 19 -18.93 -8.34 38.00
N ALA A 20 -18.76 -7.21 37.32
CA ALA A 20 -17.47 -6.89 36.72
C ALA A 20 -16.48 -6.66 37.88
N THR A 21 -15.74 -7.70 38.26
CA THR A 21 -14.69 -7.60 39.28
C THR A 21 -13.38 -7.13 38.63
N TYR A 22 -12.71 -6.22 39.33
CA TYR A 22 -11.33 -5.75 39.10
C TYR A 22 -10.34 -6.87 39.43
N THR A 23 -10.23 -7.82 38.50
CA THR A 23 -9.40 -9.02 38.62
C THR A 23 -9.09 -9.53 37.21
N SER A 24 -7.88 -10.04 36.99
CA SER A 24 -7.51 -10.72 35.76
C SER A 24 -8.50 -11.83 35.38
N ARG A 25 -8.77 -11.95 34.08
CA ARG A 25 -9.73 -12.86 33.48
C ARG A 25 -9.02 -13.82 32.54
N TYR A 26 -9.47 -15.07 32.54
CA TYR A 26 -8.97 -16.15 31.71
C TYR A 26 -10.17 -16.83 31.06
N LYS A 27 -10.09 -17.11 29.76
CA LYS A 27 -11.14 -17.86 29.08
C LYS A 27 -11.11 -19.32 29.54
N ASP A 28 -12.26 -19.84 29.93
CA ASP A 28 -12.38 -21.22 30.41
C ASP A 28 -11.92 -22.23 29.34
N GLY A 29 -11.14 -23.22 29.75
CA GLY A 29 -10.63 -24.27 28.86
C GLY A 29 -9.45 -23.88 27.97
N VAL A 30 -8.91 -22.66 28.09
CA VAL A 30 -7.68 -22.28 27.38
C VAL A 30 -6.47 -22.95 28.02
N GLU A 31 -5.81 -23.83 27.26
CA GLU A 31 -4.51 -24.38 27.64
C GLU A 31 -3.42 -23.30 27.49
N GLN A 32 -2.79 -22.93 28.62
CA GLN A 32 -1.63 -22.04 28.65
C GLN A 32 -0.34 -22.71 28.14
N GLY A 33 -0.34 -24.04 28.05
CA GLY A 33 0.82 -24.82 27.62
C GLY A 33 2.00 -24.73 28.60
N ILE A 34 3.10 -25.43 28.26
CA ILE A 34 4.37 -25.38 29.00
C ILE A 34 5.37 -24.61 28.15
N TYR A 35 5.83 -23.46 28.65
CA TYR A 35 6.83 -22.65 27.98
C TYR A 35 8.11 -23.47 27.72
N PRO A 36 8.61 -23.52 26.47
CA PRO A 36 9.62 -24.48 26.06
C PRO A 36 11.04 -23.97 26.38
N THR A 37 11.44 -24.04 27.65
CA THR A 37 12.75 -23.55 28.15
C THR A 37 13.97 -24.21 27.50
N SER A 38 13.81 -25.38 26.86
CA SER A 38 14.89 -26.07 26.16
C SER A 38 15.09 -25.63 24.71
N LYS A 39 14.13 -24.89 24.13
CA LYS A 39 14.26 -24.38 22.76
C LYS A 39 15.16 -23.15 22.74
N LYS A 40 15.89 -22.99 21.63
CA LYS A 40 16.71 -21.80 21.41
C LYS A 40 15.84 -20.66 20.90
N VAL A 41 15.84 -19.55 21.64
CA VAL A 41 15.16 -18.33 21.25
C VAL A 41 15.95 -17.70 20.09
N ASP A 42 15.24 -17.35 19.02
CA ASP A 42 15.79 -16.56 17.93
C ASP A 42 15.74 -15.07 18.29
N ARG A 43 14.57 -14.56 18.70
CA ARG A 43 14.37 -13.15 19.10
C ARG A 43 13.37 -13.01 20.23
N THR A 44 13.63 -12.02 21.10
CA THR A 44 12.77 -11.65 22.22
C THR A 44 12.30 -10.20 22.08
N PHE A 45 11.02 -9.93 22.30
CA PHE A 45 10.43 -8.59 22.38
C PHE A 45 9.78 -8.37 23.74
N TYR A 46 10.26 -7.38 24.48
CA TYR A 46 9.67 -6.87 25.71
C TYR A 46 8.80 -5.66 25.39
N LEU A 47 7.53 -5.68 25.80
CA LEU A 47 6.50 -4.80 25.27
C LEU A 47 5.83 -4.01 26.41
N LEU A 48 5.99 -2.68 26.43
CA LEU A 48 5.44 -1.80 27.47
C LEU A 48 4.79 -0.56 26.84
N GLY A 49 3.48 -0.41 26.92
CA GLY A 49 2.74 0.77 26.46
C GLY A 49 2.20 1.61 27.61
N ASP A 50 1.81 2.85 27.31
CA ASP A 50 1.08 3.74 28.21
C ASP A 50 1.85 3.96 29.53
N ALA A 51 3.16 4.15 29.44
CA ALA A 51 4.05 4.31 30.58
C ALA A 51 4.27 5.78 30.99
N GLY A 52 3.71 6.74 30.24
CA GLY A 52 3.99 8.17 30.40
C GLY A 52 3.33 8.90 31.57
N ASN A 53 2.88 8.23 32.64
CA ASN A 53 2.09 8.85 33.71
C ASN A 53 2.80 8.96 35.07
N SER A 54 4.12 8.79 35.14
CA SER A 54 4.90 8.98 36.36
C SER A 54 4.75 10.40 36.93
N GLU A 55 4.59 10.52 38.25
CA GLU A 55 4.65 11.79 38.98
C GLU A 55 6.11 12.24 39.18
N MET A 56 6.33 13.53 39.39
CA MET A 56 7.67 14.10 39.55
C MET A 56 8.45 13.41 40.68
N GLY A 57 9.63 12.86 40.37
CA GLY A 57 10.47 12.16 41.32
C GLY A 57 10.06 10.71 41.63
N GLU A 58 9.01 10.20 40.98
CA GLU A 58 8.51 8.83 41.15
C GLU A 58 8.52 8.04 39.84
N SER A 59 8.31 6.73 39.94
CA SER A 59 8.06 5.84 38.80
C SER A 59 6.84 4.98 39.09
N THR A 60 6.08 4.63 38.06
CA THR A 60 4.91 3.75 38.19
C THR A 60 5.33 2.32 38.55
N GLU A 61 4.36 1.52 38.98
CA GLU A 61 4.59 0.13 39.37
C GLU A 61 5.03 -0.69 38.16
N GLY A 62 4.37 -0.49 37.01
CA GLY A 62 4.73 -1.11 35.73
C GLY A 62 6.17 -0.79 35.28
N ILE A 63 6.60 0.49 35.36
CA ILE A 63 7.98 0.89 35.04
C ILE A 63 8.99 0.21 35.97
N LYS A 64 8.72 0.21 37.29
CA LYS A 64 9.59 -0.44 38.28
C LYS A 64 9.69 -1.95 38.02
N LEU A 65 8.58 -2.59 37.69
CA LEU A 65 8.52 -4.01 37.36
C LEU A 65 9.33 -4.33 36.10
N PHE A 66 9.15 -3.52 35.06
CA PHE A 66 9.83 -3.68 33.77
C PHE A 66 11.35 -3.54 33.94
N LYS A 67 11.82 -2.52 34.66
CA LYS A 67 13.23 -2.34 34.99
C LYS A 67 13.82 -3.57 35.70
N LYS A 68 13.15 -4.07 36.75
CA LYS A 68 13.60 -5.26 37.46
C LYS A 68 13.71 -6.49 36.56
N PHE A 69 12.81 -6.61 35.59
CA PHE A 69 12.83 -7.70 34.63
C PHE A 69 13.97 -7.54 33.61
N LEU A 70 14.10 -6.35 33.01
CA LEU A 70 15.14 -6.04 32.03
C LEU A 70 16.56 -6.15 32.61
N ASN A 71 16.79 -5.74 33.86
CA ASN A 71 18.10 -5.90 34.52
C ASN A 71 18.51 -7.38 34.67
N LYS A 72 17.55 -8.31 34.65
CA LYS A 72 17.80 -9.76 34.67
C LYS A 72 17.85 -10.36 33.26
N ALA A 73 17.30 -9.65 32.27
CA ALA A 73 17.36 -10.03 30.86
C ALA A 73 18.74 -9.67 30.31
N ASN A 74 19.54 -10.67 29.95
CA ASN A 74 20.89 -10.48 29.45
C ASN A 74 21.00 -11.08 28.04
N ASP A 75 20.34 -10.43 27.09
CA ASP A 75 20.25 -10.85 25.69
C ASP A 75 20.36 -9.60 24.80
N ASP A 76 21.52 -9.43 24.17
CA ASP A 76 21.79 -8.30 23.27
C ASP A 76 21.01 -8.39 21.94
N SER A 77 20.44 -9.55 21.64
CA SER A 77 19.58 -9.76 20.46
C SER A 77 18.10 -9.43 20.69
N SER A 78 17.74 -8.98 21.90
CA SER A 78 16.37 -8.67 22.29
C SER A 78 15.99 -7.20 22.10
N PHE A 79 14.69 -6.92 21.98
CA PHE A 79 14.13 -5.59 21.80
C PHE A 79 13.23 -5.20 22.98
N ALA A 80 13.36 -3.97 23.46
CA ALA A 80 12.43 -3.37 24.42
C ALA A 80 11.62 -2.28 23.71
N ILE A 81 10.35 -2.56 23.39
CA ILE A 81 9.47 -1.68 22.62
C ILE A 81 8.52 -0.96 23.57
N PHE A 82 8.61 0.37 23.58
CA PHE A 82 7.68 1.26 24.27
C PHE A 82 6.54 1.62 23.32
N LEU A 83 5.35 1.07 23.57
CA LEU A 83 4.22 1.01 22.63
C LEU A 83 3.34 2.27 22.58
N GLY A 84 3.94 3.44 22.76
CA GLY A 84 3.25 4.74 22.69
C GLY A 84 2.64 5.22 23.99
N ASP A 85 2.16 6.46 23.95
CA ASP A 85 1.71 7.24 25.11
C ASP A 85 2.81 7.35 26.17
N ASN A 86 3.99 7.74 25.67
CA ASN A 86 5.19 7.85 26.46
C ASN A 86 5.17 9.11 27.33
N ILE A 87 4.30 10.09 27.03
CA ILE A 87 4.04 11.27 27.86
C ILE A 87 2.54 11.54 27.96
N TYR A 88 1.97 11.49 29.17
CA TYR A 88 0.64 12.03 29.44
C TYR A 88 0.69 13.47 29.95
N PRO A 89 -0.44 14.20 29.97
CA PRO A 89 -1.59 13.98 29.10
C PRO A 89 -1.40 14.62 27.71
N VAL A 90 -0.37 15.44 27.49
CA VAL A 90 -0.24 16.28 26.29
C VAL A 90 1.21 16.40 25.83
N GLY A 91 1.81 15.26 25.43
CA GLY A 91 3.10 15.17 24.72
C GLY A 91 4.25 15.98 25.30
N MET A 92 5.24 16.30 24.47
CA MET A 92 6.44 17.05 24.88
C MET A 92 6.30 18.57 24.64
N PRO A 93 6.21 19.41 25.70
CA PRO A 93 6.10 20.87 25.59
C PRO A 93 7.38 21.52 25.03
N PRO A 94 7.33 22.77 24.56
CA PRO A 94 8.55 23.53 24.20
C PRO A 94 9.45 23.80 25.42
N GLU A 95 10.72 24.14 25.16
CA GLU A 95 11.62 24.57 26.24
C GLU A 95 11.11 25.84 26.94
N GLY A 96 11.17 25.86 28.27
CA GLY A 96 10.70 26.99 29.09
C GLY A 96 9.24 26.89 29.54
N ASP A 97 8.46 25.93 29.03
CA ASP A 97 7.12 25.62 29.53
C ASP A 97 7.17 25.00 30.95
N GLU A 98 6.19 25.32 31.80
CA GLU A 98 6.13 24.85 33.20
C GLU A 98 6.00 23.31 33.28
N GLU A 99 5.34 22.68 32.30
CA GLU A 99 5.13 21.23 32.25
C GLU A 99 6.31 20.47 31.61
N ARG A 100 7.29 21.18 31.02
CA ARG A 100 8.44 20.56 30.33
C ARG A 100 9.23 19.64 31.27
N ALA A 101 9.45 20.06 32.51
CA ALA A 101 10.22 19.27 33.48
C ALA A 101 9.52 17.95 33.82
N LEU A 102 8.19 17.95 33.91
CA LEU A 102 7.41 16.75 34.19
C LEU A 102 7.39 15.80 32.99
N ALA A 103 7.26 16.34 31.77
CA ALA A 103 7.34 15.57 30.54
C ALA A 103 8.72 14.88 30.38
N GLN A 104 9.80 15.59 30.70
CA GLN A 104 11.16 15.04 30.71
C GLN A 104 11.30 13.93 31.75
N HIS A 105 10.87 14.16 33.00
CA HIS A 105 10.90 13.14 34.05
C HIS A 105 10.17 11.84 33.65
N ARG A 106 9.04 11.96 32.96
CA ARG A 106 8.26 10.81 32.47
C ARG A 106 9.02 9.95 31.46
N LEU A 107 9.78 10.58 30.56
CA LEU A 107 10.66 9.87 29.64
C LEU A 107 11.89 9.33 30.35
N ASP A 108 12.52 10.13 31.23
CA ASP A 108 13.71 9.72 31.99
C ASP A 108 13.43 8.45 32.81
N ALA A 109 12.25 8.35 33.44
CA ALA A 109 11.82 7.17 34.18
C ALA A 109 11.72 5.91 33.30
N GLN A 110 11.31 6.05 32.04
CA GLN A 110 11.27 4.95 31.06
C GLN A 110 12.67 4.61 30.56
N VAL A 111 13.50 5.61 30.29
CA VAL A 111 14.91 5.43 29.88
C VAL A 111 15.72 4.72 30.95
N GLU A 112 15.46 5.00 32.22
CA GLU A 112 16.11 4.32 33.34
C GLU A 112 15.81 2.82 33.41
N THR A 113 14.75 2.33 32.76
CA THR A 113 14.41 0.89 32.75
C THR A 113 15.42 0.04 31.99
N PHE A 114 16.13 0.63 31.03
CA PHE A 114 17.09 -0.06 30.18
C PHE A 114 18.54 0.40 30.38
N SER A 115 18.85 1.05 31.51
CA SER A 115 20.22 1.49 31.80
C SER A 115 21.25 0.36 31.92
N GLU A 116 20.80 -0.83 32.33
CA GLU A 116 21.61 -2.07 32.43
C GLU A 116 21.25 -3.10 31.37
N TYR A 117 20.27 -2.79 30.51
CA TYR A 117 19.80 -3.67 29.45
C TYR A 117 20.73 -3.58 28.24
N THR A 118 21.10 -4.74 27.69
CA THR A 118 22.06 -4.83 26.57
C THR A 118 21.39 -4.95 25.20
N GLY A 119 20.08 -5.18 25.15
CA GLY A 119 19.33 -5.22 23.91
C GLY A 119 18.98 -3.83 23.37
N THR A 120 18.10 -3.78 22.37
CA THR A 120 17.76 -2.55 21.65
C THR A 120 16.45 -1.94 22.17
N PRO A 121 16.47 -0.75 22.81
CA PRO A 121 15.26 -0.03 23.17
C PRO A 121 14.71 0.76 21.96
N ILE A 122 13.39 0.73 21.76
CA ILE A 122 12.68 1.47 20.71
C ILE A 122 11.40 2.06 21.28
N PHE A 123 11.17 3.35 21.08
CA PHE A 123 9.92 4.03 21.38
C PHE A 123 9.12 4.21 20.09
N ILE A 124 7.84 3.85 20.12
CA ILE A 124 6.88 4.25 19.10
C ILE A 124 5.92 5.30 19.67
N PRO A 125 5.35 6.18 18.83
CA PRO A 125 4.41 7.20 19.30
C PRO A 125 3.00 6.67 19.54
N GLY A 126 2.33 7.22 20.55
CA GLY A 126 0.89 7.10 20.78
C GLY A 126 0.16 8.43 20.61
N ASN A 127 -1.16 8.42 20.77
CA ASN A 127 -1.95 9.62 20.52
C ASN A 127 -1.62 10.76 21.49
N HIS A 128 -1.25 10.47 22.74
CA HIS A 128 -0.87 11.49 23.70
C HIS A 128 0.46 12.17 23.39
N ASP A 129 1.37 11.48 22.70
CA ASP A 129 2.65 12.05 22.25
C ASP A 129 2.43 13.14 21.18
N TRP A 130 1.40 12.97 20.33
CA TRP A 130 1.00 13.93 19.29
C TRP A 130 0.20 15.15 19.80
N TYR A 131 -0.38 15.10 21.01
CA TYR A 131 -1.28 16.17 21.48
C TYR A 131 -0.59 17.50 21.78
N ASN A 132 0.74 17.51 21.91
CA ASN A 132 1.48 18.75 22.06
C ASN A 132 1.87 19.30 20.69
N ASP A 133 1.08 20.19 20.10
CA ASP A 133 1.48 20.89 18.88
C ASP A 133 1.83 19.93 17.71
N HIS A 134 1.11 18.79 17.65
CA HIS A 134 1.18 17.80 16.58
C HIS A 134 2.62 17.33 16.29
N LEU A 135 3.06 17.44 15.02
CA LEU A 135 4.40 17.02 14.58
C LEU A 135 5.52 17.70 15.40
N HIS A 136 5.35 18.97 15.79
CA HIS A 136 6.41 19.70 16.48
C HIS A 136 6.69 19.14 17.87
N GLY A 137 5.66 18.77 18.65
CA GLY A 137 5.87 18.11 19.94
C GLY A 137 6.46 16.73 19.80
N LEU A 138 6.05 16.00 18.76
CA LEU A 138 6.61 14.69 18.44
C LEU A 138 8.12 14.79 18.16
N ASN A 139 8.53 15.74 17.31
CA ASN A 139 9.94 15.96 17.01
C ASN A 139 10.73 16.40 18.24
N ARG A 140 10.16 17.25 19.11
CA ARG A 140 10.77 17.62 20.40
C ARG A 140 10.99 16.42 21.32
N GLN A 141 10.09 15.43 21.29
CA GLN A 141 10.19 14.20 22.05
C GLN A 141 11.29 13.29 21.50
N GLU A 142 11.30 13.07 20.18
CA GLU A 142 12.35 12.34 19.47
C GLU A 142 13.74 12.93 19.75
N GLU A 143 13.90 14.25 19.58
CA GLU A 143 15.17 14.96 19.85
C GLU A 143 15.62 14.81 21.31
N TYR A 144 14.68 14.88 22.26
CA TYR A 144 15.00 14.71 23.67
C TYR A 144 15.50 13.29 23.97
N LEU A 145 14.81 12.26 23.47
CA LEU A 145 15.22 10.86 23.64
C LEU A 145 16.60 10.60 23.02
N LYS A 146 16.84 11.08 21.80
CA LYS A 146 18.15 11.01 21.14
C LYS A 146 19.24 11.65 22.01
N LYS A 147 18.97 12.84 22.56
CA LYS A 147 19.91 13.58 23.41
C LYS A 147 20.28 12.84 24.69
N ILE A 148 19.32 12.24 25.39
CA ILE A 148 19.58 11.61 26.70
C ILE A 148 20.11 10.17 26.58
N THR A 149 19.83 9.48 25.48
CA THR A 149 20.29 8.11 25.24
C THR A 149 21.56 8.03 24.38
N GLY A 150 21.78 9.01 23.51
CA GLY A 150 22.84 8.97 22.48
C GLY A 150 22.56 8.00 21.33
N LEU A 151 21.30 7.53 21.19
CA LEU A 151 20.88 6.58 20.17
C LEU A 151 20.03 7.27 19.10
N ASP A 152 20.44 7.19 17.84
CA ASP A 152 19.72 7.83 16.73
C ASP A 152 18.40 7.12 16.38
N ASP A 153 18.30 5.81 16.63
CA ASP A 153 17.14 4.95 16.31
C ASP A 153 16.30 4.62 17.55
N ILE A 154 16.27 5.52 18.55
CA ILE A 154 15.50 5.32 19.80
C ILE A 154 14.01 5.60 19.66
N PHE A 155 13.60 6.45 18.71
CA PHE A 155 12.21 6.81 18.47
C PHE A 155 11.87 6.55 17.01
N LEU A 156 10.94 5.64 16.74
CA LEU A 156 10.61 5.15 15.42
C LEU A 156 9.08 5.06 15.24
N PRO A 157 8.54 5.39 14.05
CA PRO A 157 9.24 6.01 12.92
C PRO A 157 9.78 7.41 13.22
N LYS A 158 10.82 7.83 12.49
CA LYS A 158 11.44 9.16 12.63
C LYS A 158 10.60 10.23 11.94
N ASP A 159 10.80 11.48 12.34
CA ASP A 159 10.31 12.67 11.64
C ASP A 159 8.77 12.71 11.47
N GLY A 160 8.04 11.97 12.31
CA GLY A 160 6.59 11.81 12.23
C GLY A 160 6.09 11.00 11.05
N CYS A 161 6.94 10.18 10.43
CA CYS A 161 6.55 9.32 9.32
C CYS A 161 5.74 8.10 9.76
N PRO A 162 5.00 7.44 8.86
CA PRO A 162 4.03 6.43 9.29
C PRO A 162 4.59 5.02 9.46
N LEU A 163 5.71 4.69 8.82
CA LEU A 163 6.16 3.31 8.66
C LEU A 163 7.69 3.21 8.71
N VAL A 164 8.19 2.28 9.51
CA VAL A 164 9.57 1.78 9.41
C VAL A 164 9.54 0.27 9.23
N SER A 165 10.29 -0.20 8.22
CA SER A 165 10.58 -1.61 8.01
C SER A 165 11.91 -1.95 8.67
N TYR A 166 11.88 -2.76 9.72
CA TYR A 166 13.05 -3.10 10.53
C TYR A 166 13.45 -4.57 10.27
N ASP A 167 14.52 -4.78 9.50
CA ASP A 167 15.05 -6.11 9.21
C ASP A 167 15.85 -6.65 10.39
N ILE A 168 15.34 -7.72 11.02
CA ILE A 168 15.94 -8.29 12.24
C ILE A 168 16.89 -9.44 11.90
N ASN A 169 16.43 -10.42 11.10
CA ASN A 169 17.23 -11.52 10.56
C ASN A 169 16.46 -12.25 9.42
N GLU A 170 16.97 -13.41 8.99
CA GLU A 170 16.39 -14.23 7.91
C GLU A 170 15.02 -14.85 8.25
N THR A 171 14.62 -14.87 9.51
CA THR A 171 13.41 -15.57 9.99
C THR A 171 12.40 -14.66 10.69
N VAL A 172 12.80 -13.46 11.13
CA VAL A 172 11.96 -12.50 11.85
C VAL A 172 12.10 -11.12 11.22
N HIS A 173 10.96 -10.43 11.09
CA HIS A 173 10.88 -9.04 10.62
C HIS A 173 9.96 -8.23 11.50
N MET A 174 10.24 -6.94 11.67
CA MET A 174 9.38 -6.04 12.44
C MET A 174 8.95 -4.84 11.59
N LEU A 175 7.67 -4.50 11.67
CA LEU A 175 7.12 -3.28 11.09
C LEU A 175 6.65 -2.37 12.23
N LEU A 176 7.17 -1.15 12.28
CA LEU A 176 6.80 -0.14 13.26
C LEU A 176 5.86 0.85 12.57
N ILE A 177 4.63 0.98 13.08
CA ILE A 177 3.59 1.80 12.47
C ILE A 177 3.14 2.89 13.44
N ASP A 178 3.27 4.15 13.01
CA ASP A 178 2.58 5.26 13.67
C ASP A 178 1.10 5.27 13.24
N THR A 179 0.29 4.57 14.02
CA THR A 179 -1.17 4.58 13.82
C THR A 179 -1.81 5.95 14.04
N GLN A 180 -1.23 6.82 14.88
CA GLN A 180 -1.78 8.16 15.12
C GLN A 180 -1.58 9.05 13.89
N TRP A 181 -0.47 8.93 13.15
CA TRP A 181 -0.28 9.61 11.87
C TRP A 181 -1.48 9.44 10.93
N TYR A 182 -2.03 8.23 10.83
CA TYR A 182 -3.19 7.95 9.98
C TYR A 182 -4.47 8.64 10.48
N LEU A 183 -4.65 8.70 11.80
CA LEU A 183 -5.81 9.29 12.46
C LEU A 183 -5.73 10.83 12.54
N GLU A 184 -4.52 11.37 12.45
CA GLU A 184 -4.23 12.78 12.62
C GLU A 184 -4.99 13.64 11.60
N ASP A 185 -5.35 14.85 12.04
CA ASP A 185 -5.95 15.85 11.17
C ASP A 185 -4.85 16.60 10.41
N TRP A 186 -4.48 16.11 9.22
CA TRP A 186 -3.37 16.66 8.45
C TRP A 186 -3.57 18.13 8.06
N ASP A 187 -4.82 18.58 8.01
CA ASP A 187 -5.15 19.99 7.77
C ASP A 187 -4.65 20.91 8.90
N LYS A 188 -4.29 20.36 10.07
CA LYS A 188 -3.69 21.09 11.20
C LYS A 188 -2.18 20.93 11.29
N SER A 189 -1.59 20.16 10.38
CA SER A 189 -0.15 19.94 10.31
C SER A 189 0.29 19.93 8.85
N PRO A 190 0.32 21.10 8.18
CA PRO A 190 0.68 21.23 6.77
C PRO A 190 1.97 20.49 6.38
N LYS A 191 2.94 20.47 7.31
CA LYS A 191 4.27 19.86 7.14
C LYS A 191 4.37 18.39 7.57
N ILE A 192 3.26 17.73 7.89
CA ILE A 192 3.26 16.39 8.52
C ILE A 192 4.07 15.33 7.76
N ASN A 193 4.11 15.42 6.43
CA ASN A 193 4.80 14.46 5.58
C ASN A 193 6.02 15.04 4.87
N ASP A 194 6.48 16.26 5.20
CA ASP A 194 7.54 16.93 4.42
C ASP A 194 8.81 16.08 4.38
N ASN A 195 9.20 15.52 5.53
CA ASN A 195 10.39 14.67 5.69
C ASN A 195 10.15 13.17 5.40
N CYS A 196 8.95 12.78 4.95
CA CYS A 196 8.64 11.38 4.68
C CYS A 196 8.91 11.01 3.23
N ASP A 197 9.85 10.11 3.01
CA ASP A 197 10.19 9.59 1.70
C ASP A 197 8.98 8.87 1.09
N ASN A 198 8.59 9.28 -0.12
CA ASN A 198 7.50 8.69 -0.92
C ASN A 198 6.08 8.64 -0.33
N ILE A 199 5.88 8.72 0.99
CA ILE A 199 4.56 8.59 1.63
C ILE A 199 3.99 9.98 1.93
N LYS A 200 3.32 10.56 0.93
CA LYS A 200 2.63 11.85 1.06
C LYS A 200 1.10 11.72 1.18
N ASP A 201 0.57 10.51 1.06
CA ASP A 201 -0.86 10.23 1.20
C ASP A 201 -1.12 8.87 1.87
N ARG A 202 -2.36 8.69 2.35
CA ARG A 202 -2.77 7.50 3.09
C ARG A 202 -2.82 6.24 2.22
N GLU A 203 -3.09 6.35 0.93
CA GLU A 203 -3.10 5.19 0.03
C GLU A 203 -1.68 4.68 -0.20
N LYS A 204 -0.74 5.60 -0.40
CA LYS A 204 0.68 5.28 -0.56
C LYS A 204 1.26 4.59 0.68
N PHE A 205 0.84 4.97 1.90
CA PHE A 205 1.16 4.23 3.12
C PHE A 205 0.79 2.73 3.02
N PHE A 206 -0.43 2.41 2.57
CA PHE A 206 -0.85 1.02 2.43
C PHE A 206 -0.13 0.29 1.29
N ILE A 207 0.21 0.98 0.21
CA ILE A 207 1.01 0.41 -0.89
C ILE A 207 2.40 0.01 -0.38
N GLU A 208 3.07 0.90 0.37
CA GLU A 208 4.38 0.61 0.97
C GLU A 208 4.29 -0.54 1.97
N LEU A 209 3.29 -0.50 2.87
CA LEU A 209 3.07 -1.55 3.85
C LEU A 209 2.81 -2.92 3.18
N GLU A 210 1.97 -2.95 2.15
CA GLU A 210 1.73 -4.16 1.34
C GLU A 210 3.03 -4.66 0.70
N GLY A 211 3.86 -3.75 0.21
CA GLY A 211 5.20 -4.04 -0.31
C GLY A 211 6.10 -4.70 0.73
N GLU A 212 6.17 -4.14 1.94
CA GLU A 212 6.99 -4.66 3.05
C GLU A 212 6.51 -6.02 3.57
N ILE A 213 5.20 -6.23 3.69
CA ILE A 213 4.62 -7.53 4.05
C ILE A 213 4.97 -8.57 2.97
N LYS A 214 4.80 -8.23 1.68
CA LYS A 214 5.15 -9.11 0.55
C LYS A 214 6.64 -9.48 0.53
N LYS A 215 7.52 -8.52 0.82
CA LYS A 215 8.97 -8.72 0.87
C LYS A 215 9.38 -9.75 1.94
N ASN A 216 8.56 -9.92 2.99
CA ASN A 216 8.86 -10.70 4.21
C ASN A 216 7.87 -11.85 4.48
N GLN A 217 7.16 -12.35 3.46
CA GLN A 217 6.13 -13.41 3.60
C GLN A 217 6.59 -14.73 4.24
N HIS A 218 7.89 -14.99 4.30
CA HIS A 218 8.47 -16.23 4.82
C HIS A 218 9.04 -16.09 6.24
N LYS A 219 9.02 -14.88 6.80
CA LYS A 219 9.50 -14.55 8.14
C LYS A 219 8.31 -14.44 9.10
N THR A 220 8.50 -14.65 10.39
CA THR A 220 7.51 -14.21 11.40
C THR A 220 7.50 -12.68 11.43
N LEU A 221 6.33 -12.08 11.24
CA LEU A 221 6.14 -10.64 11.17
C LEU A 221 5.59 -10.10 12.49
N VAL A 222 6.33 -9.22 13.15
CA VAL A 222 5.84 -8.49 14.33
C VAL A 222 5.45 -7.07 13.88
N ILE A 223 4.16 -6.76 13.94
CA ILE A 223 3.66 -5.41 13.63
C ILE A 223 3.43 -4.68 14.96
N ALA A 224 4.30 -3.73 15.26
CA ALA A 224 4.25 -2.92 16.47
C ALA A 224 3.60 -1.56 16.17
N MET A 225 2.54 -1.26 16.91
CA MET A 225 1.72 -0.06 16.71
C MET A 225 1.04 0.37 18.01
N HIS A 226 0.71 1.64 18.19
CA HIS A 226 0.06 2.07 19.43
C HIS A 226 -1.39 1.57 19.56
N HIS A 227 -2.19 1.77 18.50
CA HIS A 227 -3.63 1.49 18.51
C HIS A 227 -3.95 0.01 18.19
N PRO A 228 -4.62 -0.76 19.09
CA PRO A 228 -4.95 -2.18 18.86
C PRO A 228 -5.99 -2.42 17.75
N MET A 229 -5.77 -3.42 16.91
CA MET A 229 -6.78 -3.86 15.94
C MET A 229 -8.00 -4.49 16.63
N PHE A 230 -7.77 -5.23 17.71
CA PHE A 230 -8.81 -5.79 18.55
C PHE A 230 -8.54 -5.42 20.00
N THR A 231 -9.54 -4.90 20.68
CA THR A 231 -9.48 -4.59 22.11
C THR A 231 -10.85 -4.83 22.75
N ASN A 232 -10.83 -5.34 23.97
CA ASN A 232 -12.01 -5.55 24.81
C ASN A 232 -12.12 -4.54 25.96
N GLY A 233 -11.33 -3.46 25.93
CA GLY A 233 -11.38 -2.41 26.94
C GLY A 233 -12.23 -1.20 26.52
N VAL A 234 -11.94 -0.04 27.11
CA VAL A 234 -12.76 1.18 26.97
C VAL A 234 -12.74 1.74 25.56
N HIS A 235 -11.60 1.64 24.87
CA HIS A 235 -11.47 2.09 23.49
C HIS A 235 -12.14 1.11 22.51
N GLY A 236 -12.29 -0.16 22.91
CA GLY A 236 -13.09 -1.19 22.24
C GLY A 236 -14.59 -1.09 22.49
N GLY A 237 -15.06 -0.04 23.16
CA GLY A 237 -16.48 0.17 23.42
C GLY A 237 -17.06 -0.76 24.49
N LYS A 238 -16.23 -1.36 25.32
CA LYS A 238 -16.68 -2.02 26.55
C LYS A 238 -16.61 -0.98 27.66
N PHE A 239 -17.48 -1.04 28.66
CA PHE A 239 -17.46 -0.08 29.76
C PHE A 239 -17.88 -0.75 31.06
N ALA A 240 -17.18 -0.45 32.15
CA ALA A 240 -17.61 -0.86 33.47
C ALA A 240 -18.90 -0.13 33.89
N LEU A 241 -19.62 -0.72 34.85
CA LEU A 241 -20.91 -0.22 35.33
C LEU A 241 -20.82 1.21 35.89
N ASP A 242 -19.67 1.59 36.44
CA ASP A 242 -19.42 2.95 36.94
C ASP A 242 -19.50 4.00 35.82
N LYS A 243 -19.05 3.69 34.60
CA LYS A 243 -19.19 4.57 33.42
C LYS A 243 -20.62 4.66 32.92
N HIS A 244 -21.44 3.64 33.21
CA HIS A 244 -22.90 3.71 33.00
C HIS A 244 -23.63 4.47 34.12
N LEU A 245 -22.95 4.80 35.21
CA LEU A 245 -23.50 5.56 36.34
C LEU A 245 -23.02 7.02 36.33
N TYR A 246 -21.78 7.29 35.93
CA TYR A 246 -21.12 8.59 36.04
C TYR A 246 -20.64 9.07 34.66
N PRO A 247 -21.24 10.13 34.09
CA PRO A 247 -20.90 10.60 32.74
C PRO A 247 -19.61 11.43 32.68
N SER A 248 -19.03 11.80 33.82
CA SER A 248 -17.78 12.57 33.90
C SER A 248 -16.91 12.10 35.07
N GLN A 249 -15.70 12.64 35.21
CA GLN A 249 -14.81 12.35 36.35
C GLN A 249 -15.40 12.80 37.70
N GLN A 250 -16.37 13.71 37.69
CA GLN A 250 -17.14 14.03 38.88
C GLN A 250 -18.13 12.89 39.15
N LYS A 251 -18.03 12.27 40.34
CA LYS A 251 -18.86 11.12 40.76
C LYS A 251 -20.33 11.51 41.05
N ILE A 252 -20.98 12.22 40.12
CA ILE A 252 -22.41 12.58 40.17
C ILE A 252 -23.20 11.52 39.37
N PRO A 253 -24.03 10.68 40.01
CA PRO A 253 -24.66 9.55 39.34
C PRO A 253 -25.81 10.03 38.43
N LEU A 254 -25.69 9.79 37.13
CA LEU A 254 -26.65 10.10 36.07
C LEU A 254 -26.83 8.90 35.12
N PRO A 255 -27.37 7.75 35.57
CA PRO A 255 -27.26 6.48 34.85
C PRO A 255 -27.83 6.46 33.43
N ILE A 256 -28.93 7.16 33.19
CA ILE A 256 -29.57 7.23 31.85
C ILE A 256 -28.70 8.04 30.88
N LEU A 257 -28.22 9.21 31.33
CA LEU A 257 -27.36 10.08 30.52
C LEU A 257 -25.97 9.47 30.33
N ALA A 258 -25.40 8.88 31.38
CA ALA A 258 -24.12 8.18 31.34
C ALA A 258 -24.18 6.97 30.41
N SER A 259 -25.23 6.14 30.51
CA SER A 259 -25.43 5.04 29.56
C SER A 259 -25.67 5.53 28.13
N LEU A 260 -26.35 6.65 27.92
CA LEU A 260 -26.50 7.25 26.60
C LEU A 260 -25.17 7.78 26.03
N VAL A 261 -24.36 8.46 26.84
CA VAL A 261 -23.01 8.92 26.46
C VAL A 261 -22.13 7.74 26.11
N THR A 262 -22.15 6.69 26.93
CA THR A 262 -21.45 5.43 26.67
C THR A 262 -21.96 4.75 25.38
N GLN A 263 -23.27 4.72 25.14
CA GLN A 263 -23.85 4.20 23.91
C GLN A 263 -23.44 5.01 22.67
N ILE A 264 -23.42 6.34 22.77
CA ILE A 264 -22.98 7.23 21.69
C ILE A 264 -21.48 7.04 21.44
N ARG A 265 -20.67 6.83 22.46
CA ARG A 265 -19.23 6.56 22.30
C ARG A 265 -18.98 5.19 21.66
N THR A 266 -19.70 4.15 22.07
CA THR A 266 -19.57 2.79 21.52
C THR A 266 -20.03 2.68 20.07
N GLN A 267 -21.21 3.21 19.75
CA GLN A 267 -21.84 3.03 18.43
C GLN A 267 -21.65 4.23 17.49
N GLY A 268 -21.40 5.41 18.03
CA GLY A 268 -21.30 6.64 17.25
C GLY A 268 -19.88 7.00 16.80
N GLY A 269 -18.85 6.27 17.25
CA GLY A 269 -17.47 6.46 16.79
C GLY A 269 -16.95 7.90 16.93
N VAL A 270 -17.44 8.64 17.93
CA VAL A 270 -17.28 10.11 18.03
C VAL A 270 -15.83 10.54 18.26
N SER A 271 -15.06 9.73 18.99
CA SER A 271 -13.62 9.96 19.18
C SER A 271 -12.83 9.22 18.13
N LYS A 272 -11.85 9.89 17.50
CA LYS A 272 -10.88 9.24 16.61
C LYS A 272 -10.06 8.13 17.30
N GLN A 273 -10.00 8.19 18.63
CA GLN A 273 -9.29 7.26 19.51
C GLN A 273 -10.13 6.06 19.95
N ASP A 274 -11.37 5.93 19.48
CA ASP A 274 -12.22 4.77 19.76
C ASP A 274 -12.29 3.86 18.53
N ARG A 275 -12.22 2.54 18.74
CA ARG A 275 -12.03 1.53 17.69
C ARG A 275 -13.06 1.56 16.56
N PHE A 276 -14.28 2.02 16.85
CA PHE A 276 -15.40 2.11 15.89
C PHE A 276 -15.52 3.47 15.19
N ASN A 277 -14.56 4.38 15.37
CA ASN A 277 -14.45 5.58 14.54
C ASN A 277 -14.20 5.22 13.07
N GLU A 278 -14.70 6.04 12.14
CA GLU A 278 -14.55 5.82 10.69
C GLU A 278 -13.10 5.61 10.25
N LYS A 279 -12.17 6.53 10.59
CA LYS A 279 -10.77 6.46 10.17
C LYS A 279 -10.01 5.31 10.85
N TYR A 280 -10.24 5.10 12.13
CA TYR A 280 -9.60 4.00 12.86
C TYR A 280 -10.11 2.64 12.36
N ASN A 281 -11.41 2.52 12.11
CA ASN A 281 -11.98 1.31 11.56
C ASN A 281 -11.51 1.05 10.13
N GLU A 282 -11.41 2.07 9.29
CA GLU A 282 -10.82 1.97 7.94
C GLU A 282 -9.38 1.45 8.00
N LEU A 283 -8.54 2.07 8.85
CA LEU A 283 -7.16 1.63 9.05
C LEU A 283 -7.08 0.15 9.44
N MET A 284 -7.83 -0.24 10.46
CA MET A 284 -7.77 -1.61 10.99
C MET A 284 -8.35 -2.64 10.02
N LYS A 285 -9.39 -2.31 9.25
CA LYS A 285 -9.90 -3.18 8.19
C LYS A 285 -8.86 -3.42 7.11
N ARG A 286 -8.19 -2.35 6.64
CA ARG A 286 -7.14 -2.48 5.62
C ARG A 286 -5.91 -3.23 6.14
N LEU A 287 -5.48 -2.97 7.38
CA LEU A 287 -4.39 -3.70 8.02
C LEU A 287 -4.71 -5.19 8.18
N ARG A 288 -5.94 -5.55 8.58
CA ARG A 288 -6.40 -6.94 8.67
C ARG A 288 -6.22 -7.66 7.35
N VAL A 289 -6.72 -7.07 6.26
CA VAL A 289 -6.63 -7.72 4.93
C VAL A 289 -5.20 -7.89 4.47
N LEU A 290 -4.35 -6.89 4.69
CA LEU A 290 -2.92 -7.00 4.35
C LEU A 290 -2.23 -8.12 5.15
N ALA A 291 -2.55 -8.24 6.44
CA ALA A 291 -1.98 -9.26 7.32
C ALA A 291 -2.50 -10.67 7.03
N GLN A 292 -3.75 -10.86 6.59
CA GLN A 292 -4.28 -12.17 6.16
C GLN A 292 -3.51 -12.78 4.98
N THR A 293 -2.70 -12.00 4.26
CA THR A 293 -1.83 -12.52 3.20
C THR A 293 -0.54 -13.18 3.73
N HIS A 294 -0.38 -13.22 5.05
CA HIS A 294 0.82 -13.68 5.75
C HIS A 294 0.44 -14.50 7.01
N ASN A 295 0.75 -15.80 6.96
CA ASN A 295 0.30 -16.78 7.95
C ASN A 295 0.91 -16.61 9.36
N LYS A 296 1.99 -15.83 9.52
CA LYS A 296 2.71 -15.65 10.79
C LYS A 296 2.85 -14.17 11.17
N THR A 297 1.72 -13.48 11.24
CA THR A 297 1.67 -12.08 11.67
C THR A 297 1.21 -11.96 13.13
N ILE A 298 1.96 -11.21 13.95
CA ILE A 298 1.64 -10.90 15.35
C ILE A 298 1.54 -9.38 15.48
N PHE A 299 0.39 -8.89 15.94
CA PHE A 299 0.20 -7.47 16.25
C PHE A 299 0.49 -7.23 17.72
N VAL A 300 1.32 -6.22 18.02
CA VAL A 300 1.63 -5.80 19.38
C VAL A 300 1.26 -4.32 19.56
N SER A 301 0.54 -4.00 20.63
CA SER A 301 0.03 -2.63 20.84
C SER A 301 -0.16 -2.20 22.28
N GLY A 302 -0.26 -0.88 22.50
CA GLY A 302 -0.59 -0.25 23.78
C GLY A 302 -2.04 0.26 23.77
N HIS A 303 -2.22 1.55 24.07
CA HIS A 303 -3.42 2.40 23.99
C HIS A 303 -4.58 2.00 24.91
N GLU A 304 -4.86 0.71 24.99
CA GLU A 304 -5.80 0.19 25.95
C GLU A 304 -5.09 0.05 27.30
N HIS A 305 -5.63 0.70 28.33
CA HIS A 305 -5.09 0.67 29.68
C HIS A 305 -5.24 -0.72 30.34
N GLY A 306 -4.55 -1.74 29.86
CA GLY A 306 -4.64 -3.12 30.32
C GLY A 306 -3.76 -4.09 29.53
N LEU A 307 -3.69 -5.32 30.01
CA LEU A 307 -3.02 -6.44 29.32
C LEU A 307 -4.07 -7.33 28.69
N GLN A 308 -3.95 -7.67 27.40
CA GLN A 308 -4.91 -8.55 26.73
C GLN A 308 -4.22 -9.44 25.69
N TYR A 309 -4.65 -10.70 25.61
CA TYR A 309 -4.32 -11.58 24.49
C TYR A 309 -5.61 -11.98 23.76
N ILE A 310 -5.68 -11.66 22.48
CA ILE A 310 -6.87 -11.83 21.65
C ILE A 310 -6.50 -12.61 20.39
N GLU A 311 -7.29 -13.64 20.08
CA GLU A 311 -7.20 -14.40 18.84
C GLU A 311 -8.52 -14.28 18.07
N HIS A 312 -8.49 -13.61 16.92
CA HIS A 312 -9.64 -13.44 16.05
C HIS A 312 -9.22 -13.83 14.63
N ASP A 313 -9.85 -14.86 14.06
CA ASP A 313 -9.46 -15.48 12.79
C ASP A 313 -7.95 -15.84 12.77
N GLU A 314 -7.19 -15.38 11.77
CA GLU A 314 -5.74 -15.55 11.69
C GLU A 314 -4.94 -14.47 12.46
N VAL A 315 -5.61 -13.45 12.99
CA VAL A 315 -4.95 -12.35 13.70
C VAL A 315 -4.61 -12.77 15.13
N ARG A 316 -3.35 -12.53 15.52
CA ARG A 316 -2.86 -12.70 16.89
C ARG A 316 -2.53 -11.32 17.45
N GLN A 317 -3.33 -10.85 18.41
CA GLN A 317 -3.20 -9.51 18.99
C GLN A 317 -2.73 -9.59 20.44
N VAL A 318 -1.57 -8.99 20.69
CA VAL A 318 -0.97 -8.76 22.00
C VAL A 318 -1.19 -7.29 22.37
N VAL A 319 -1.92 -7.04 23.45
CA VAL A 319 -2.13 -5.69 24.00
C VAL A 319 -1.38 -5.59 25.33
N SER A 320 -0.48 -4.61 25.44
CA SER A 320 0.37 -4.35 26.59
C SER A 320 0.38 -2.86 26.92
N GLY A 321 -0.78 -2.26 27.21
CA GLY A 321 -0.93 -0.82 27.44
C GLY A 321 -1.11 -0.43 28.91
N SER A 322 -0.48 -1.15 29.84
CA SER A 322 -0.66 -0.92 31.28
C SER A 322 0.65 -0.62 32.02
N GLY A 323 1.53 0.20 31.43
CA GLY A 323 2.79 0.59 32.06
C GLY A 323 2.64 1.59 33.20
N SER A 324 1.57 2.39 33.20
CA SER A 324 1.33 3.43 34.22
C SER A 324 -0.14 3.67 34.59
N LYS A 325 -1.06 2.97 33.93
CA LYS A 325 -2.51 3.04 34.15
C LYS A 325 -3.12 1.66 33.94
N SER A 326 -4.25 1.41 34.59
CA SER A 326 -5.05 0.23 34.32
C SER A 326 -6.55 0.52 34.36
N SER A 327 -7.31 -0.27 33.62
CA SER A 327 -8.75 -0.21 33.46
C SER A 327 -9.33 -1.62 33.54
N TYR A 328 -10.66 -1.73 33.67
CA TYR A 328 -11.30 -3.01 33.98
C TYR A 328 -11.01 -4.10 32.92
N ALA A 329 -10.87 -5.34 33.38
CA ALA A 329 -10.60 -6.50 32.52
C ALA A 329 -11.88 -7.15 31.99
N TYR A 330 -11.97 -7.35 30.68
CA TYR A 330 -13.07 -8.03 29.99
C TYR A 330 -12.52 -8.85 28.81
N LEU A 331 -12.99 -10.09 28.65
CA LEU A 331 -12.48 -11.01 27.62
C LEU A 331 -13.17 -10.86 26.26
N GLY A 332 -14.43 -10.43 26.21
CA GLY A 332 -15.22 -10.54 24.99
C GLY A 332 -15.35 -11.98 24.49
N ASN A 333 -15.61 -12.16 23.19
CA ASN A 333 -15.75 -13.48 22.57
C ASN A 333 -14.39 -14.12 22.24
N ASP A 334 -13.46 -13.28 21.80
CA ASP A 334 -12.20 -13.68 21.15
C ASP A 334 -10.97 -13.47 22.05
N GLY A 335 -11.14 -12.83 23.21
CA GLY A 335 -10.07 -12.69 24.20
C GLY A 335 -9.85 -13.98 24.99
N LEU A 336 -8.59 -14.37 25.14
CA LEU A 336 -8.17 -15.51 25.94
C LEU A 336 -7.68 -15.08 27.34
N PHE A 337 -7.12 -13.87 27.42
CA PHE A 337 -6.62 -13.27 28.65
C PHE A 337 -6.90 -11.77 28.68
N SER A 338 -7.25 -11.24 29.85
CA SER A 338 -7.37 -9.79 30.09
C SER A 338 -7.01 -9.47 31.55
N SER A 339 -6.23 -8.42 31.80
CA SER A 339 -5.84 -8.00 33.15
C SER A 339 -5.91 -6.49 33.31
N ASP A 340 -6.30 -6.08 34.51
CA ASP A 340 -6.43 -4.70 34.98
C ASP A 340 -5.31 -4.29 35.95
N TYR A 341 -4.20 -5.03 35.94
CA TYR A 341 -3.01 -4.72 36.72
C TYR A 341 -1.93 -4.09 35.83
N GLU A 342 -1.10 -3.23 36.42
CA GLU A 342 0.11 -2.74 35.75
C GLU A 342 1.08 -3.89 35.46
N GLY A 343 1.75 -3.82 34.32
CA GLY A 343 2.56 -4.92 33.82
C GLY A 343 2.98 -4.76 32.37
N PHE A 344 3.53 -5.83 31.81
CA PHE A 344 4.08 -5.85 30.45
C PHE A 344 3.97 -7.25 29.82
N ALA A 345 4.23 -7.34 28.52
CA ALA A 345 4.29 -8.60 27.79
C ALA A 345 5.71 -8.91 27.30
N LYS A 346 6.04 -10.20 27.23
CA LYS A 346 7.24 -10.75 26.62
C LYS A 346 6.80 -11.67 25.48
N LEU A 347 7.30 -11.43 24.28
CA LEU A 347 7.08 -12.25 23.10
C LEU A 347 8.41 -12.87 22.67
N ASP A 348 8.50 -14.18 22.69
CA ASP A 348 9.67 -14.92 22.18
C ASP A 348 9.32 -15.59 20.86
N ILE A 349 10.23 -15.50 19.90
CA ILE A 349 10.22 -16.26 18.65
C ILE A 349 11.41 -17.22 18.71
N PHE A 350 11.18 -18.49 18.45
CA PHE A 350 12.20 -19.54 18.50
C PHE A 350 12.75 -19.86 17.11
N GLU A 351 13.96 -20.44 17.04
CA GLU A 351 14.62 -20.81 15.77
C GLU A 351 13.83 -21.86 14.96
N ASP A 352 12.92 -22.60 15.59
CA ASP A 352 12.02 -23.54 14.92
C ASP A 352 10.75 -22.86 14.34
N GLY A 353 10.67 -21.53 14.40
CA GLY A 353 9.56 -20.73 13.91
C GLY A 353 8.34 -20.69 14.83
N SER A 354 8.36 -21.36 15.99
CA SER A 354 7.31 -21.20 17.00
C SER A 354 7.42 -19.87 17.72
N ALA A 355 6.30 -19.37 18.26
CA ALA A 355 6.25 -18.11 18.99
C ALA A 355 5.42 -18.24 20.27
N TRP A 356 5.83 -17.57 21.34
CA TRP A 356 5.20 -17.62 22.65
C TRP A 356 5.08 -16.25 23.27
N VAL A 357 3.93 -15.97 23.87
CA VAL A 357 3.69 -14.74 24.64
C VAL A 357 3.56 -15.06 26.13
N GLN A 358 4.11 -14.20 26.97
CA GLN A 358 4.03 -14.26 28.43
C GLN A 358 3.69 -12.87 28.98
N TYR A 359 2.73 -12.77 29.89
CA TYR A 359 2.34 -11.53 30.53
C TYR A 359 2.77 -11.53 31.98
N TYR A 360 3.41 -10.45 32.40
CA TYR A 360 3.91 -10.28 33.76
C TYR A 360 3.22 -9.09 34.42
N GLY A 361 2.85 -9.27 35.68
CA GLY A 361 2.46 -8.18 36.56
C GLY A 361 3.21 -8.27 37.88
N THR A 362 2.81 -7.44 38.84
CA THR A 362 3.53 -7.31 40.11
C THR A 362 2.96 -8.23 41.18
N ASP A 363 3.86 -8.98 41.84
CA ASP A 363 3.57 -9.65 43.10
C ASP A 363 3.33 -8.60 44.20
N GLN A 364 2.11 -8.59 44.76
CA GLN A 364 1.66 -7.60 45.74
C GLN A 364 2.40 -7.68 47.09
N GLU A 365 3.12 -8.77 47.38
CA GLU A 365 3.85 -8.93 48.65
C GLU A 365 5.31 -8.44 48.57
N ASN A 366 6.00 -8.70 47.45
CA ASN A 366 7.44 -8.44 47.32
C ASN A 366 7.81 -7.51 46.14
N GLY A 367 6.86 -7.16 45.29
CA GLY A 367 7.07 -6.27 44.14
C GLY A 367 7.90 -6.89 43.01
N GLU A 368 8.05 -8.21 42.95
CA GLU A 368 8.75 -8.93 41.88
C GLU A 368 7.81 -9.27 40.70
N PRO A 369 8.36 -9.44 39.49
CA PRO A 369 7.59 -9.93 38.34
C PRO A 369 7.01 -11.33 38.59
N VAL A 370 5.69 -11.45 38.45
CA VAL A 370 4.96 -12.72 38.47
C VAL A 370 4.25 -12.94 37.15
N LEU A 371 4.30 -14.18 36.65
CA LEU A 371 3.63 -14.57 35.41
C LEU A 371 2.11 -14.65 35.65
N PHE A 372 1.33 -13.88 34.90
CA PHE A 372 -0.12 -13.95 34.90
C PHE A 372 -0.66 -14.93 33.86
N PHE A 373 -0.12 -14.89 32.64
CA PHE A 373 -0.61 -15.69 31.53
C PHE A 373 0.52 -16.03 30.57
N GLN A 374 0.43 -17.20 29.93
CA GLN A 374 1.29 -17.55 28.81
C GLN A 374 0.52 -18.35 27.76
N LYS A 375 0.96 -18.27 26.51
CA LYS A 375 0.37 -19.00 25.40
C LYS A 375 1.35 -19.18 24.24
N GLU A 376 1.32 -20.36 23.61
CA GLU A 376 1.90 -20.57 22.29
C GLU A 376 1.06 -19.81 21.26
N VAL A 377 1.68 -18.84 20.58
CA VAL A 377 1.06 -18.01 19.55
C VAL A 377 1.07 -18.73 18.21
N PHE A 378 2.21 -19.34 17.85
CA PHE A 378 2.37 -20.18 16.68
C PHE A 378 3.14 -21.46 17.02
N PRO A 379 2.73 -22.62 16.46
CA PRO A 379 3.48 -23.85 16.60
C PRO A 379 4.79 -23.82 15.77
N PRO A 380 5.70 -24.79 15.98
CA PRO A 380 6.91 -24.94 15.16
C PRO A 380 6.59 -25.14 13.68
N ASP A 381 7.51 -24.70 12.82
CA ASP A 381 7.41 -24.98 11.39
C ASP A 381 7.49 -26.48 11.10
N PRO A 382 6.69 -26.99 10.16
CA PRO A 382 6.72 -28.39 9.78
C PRO A 382 8.08 -28.73 9.14
N ILE A 383 8.80 -29.68 9.74
CA ILE A 383 10.07 -30.19 9.20
C ILE A 383 9.76 -31.11 8.02
N SER A 384 10.18 -30.72 6.82
CA SER A 384 10.09 -31.55 5.61
C SER A 384 11.47 -31.77 5.00
N ASP A 385 11.87 -33.04 4.82
CA ASP A 385 13.14 -33.39 4.19
C ASP A 385 12.99 -33.51 2.67
N TYR A 386 13.28 -32.40 1.98
CA TYR A 386 13.26 -32.33 0.51
C TYR A 386 14.52 -32.87 -0.16
N SER A 387 15.56 -33.28 0.60
CA SER A 387 16.80 -33.81 0.03
C SER A 387 16.60 -35.16 -0.66
N THR A 388 15.51 -35.85 -0.34
CA THR A 388 15.13 -37.16 -0.91
C THR A 388 14.38 -37.05 -2.24
N LEU A 389 14.00 -35.84 -2.68
CA LEU A 389 13.33 -35.64 -3.95
C LEU A 389 14.23 -36.03 -5.13
N SER A 390 13.62 -36.57 -6.20
CA SER A 390 14.36 -36.97 -7.40
C SER A 390 15.09 -35.76 -8.00
N THR A 391 16.30 -36.01 -8.50
CA THR A 391 17.08 -35.06 -9.33
C THR A 391 17.19 -35.53 -10.78
N SER A 392 16.56 -36.66 -11.12
CA SER A 392 16.56 -37.25 -12.44
C SER A 392 15.17 -37.14 -13.08
N PHE A 393 15.10 -36.41 -14.19
CA PHE A 393 13.87 -36.15 -14.93
C PHE A 393 14.12 -36.26 -16.44
N PRO A 394 13.08 -36.51 -17.27
CA PRO A 394 13.21 -36.39 -18.72
C PRO A 394 13.58 -34.95 -19.13
N GLN A 395 14.22 -34.78 -20.30
CA GLN A 395 14.60 -33.45 -20.80
C GLN A 395 13.40 -32.53 -21.07
N THR A 396 12.27 -33.12 -21.43
CA THR A 396 11.01 -32.41 -21.69
C THR A 396 9.86 -33.15 -21.06
N ILE A 397 8.79 -32.43 -20.76
CA ILE A 397 7.52 -32.99 -20.33
C ILE A 397 6.39 -32.38 -21.15
N LYS A 398 5.31 -33.15 -21.33
CA LYS A 398 4.10 -32.70 -22.00
C LYS A 398 3.01 -32.50 -20.96
N THR A 399 2.54 -31.26 -20.79
CA THR A 399 1.53 -30.88 -19.78
C THR A 399 0.79 -29.62 -20.23
N SER A 400 -0.32 -29.29 -19.58
CA SER A 400 -1.11 -28.07 -19.81
C SER A 400 -1.02 -27.12 -18.61
N VAL A 401 -1.56 -25.90 -18.74
CA VAL A 401 -1.63 -24.92 -17.63
C VAL A 401 -2.79 -25.25 -16.69
N TYR A 402 -3.95 -25.54 -17.27
CA TYR A 402 -5.12 -26.08 -16.58
C TYR A 402 -5.41 -27.49 -17.11
N SER A 403 -6.06 -28.32 -16.31
CA SER A 403 -6.56 -29.61 -16.79
C SER A 403 -7.68 -29.42 -17.82
N ILE A 404 -7.97 -30.48 -18.59
CA ILE A 404 -9.06 -30.46 -19.58
C ILE A 404 -10.40 -30.29 -18.85
N GLU A 405 -10.57 -30.97 -17.72
CA GLU A 405 -11.77 -30.89 -16.88
C GLU A 405 -12.01 -29.46 -16.34
N GLU A 406 -10.93 -28.72 -16.07
CA GLU A 406 -11.02 -27.32 -15.63
C GLU A 406 -11.36 -26.36 -16.77
N THR A 407 -11.12 -26.72 -18.03
CA THR A 407 -11.25 -25.83 -19.20
C THR A 407 -12.45 -26.13 -20.09
N GLU A 408 -12.98 -27.36 -20.06
CA GLU A 408 -14.19 -27.71 -20.80
C GLU A 408 -15.43 -27.04 -20.21
N ARG A 409 -16.19 -26.36 -21.07
CA ARG A 409 -17.48 -25.73 -20.75
C ARG A 409 -18.51 -26.08 -21.82
N SER A 410 -19.79 -25.94 -21.47
CA SER A 410 -20.87 -26.10 -22.45
C SER A 410 -20.98 -24.86 -23.33
N GLU A 411 -21.40 -25.02 -24.58
CA GLU A 411 -21.67 -23.90 -25.52
C GLU A 411 -22.58 -22.81 -24.91
N LEU A 412 -23.56 -23.19 -24.08
CA LEU A 412 -24.42 -22.22 -23.38
C LEU A 412 -23.63 -21.35 -22.40
N PHE A 413 -22.71 -21.95 -21.63
CA PHE A 413 -21.85 -21.25 -20.70
C PHE A 413 -20.92 -20.30 -21.46
N GLU A 414 -20.29 -20.78 -22.52
CA GLU A 414 -19.40 -19.98 -23.37
C GLU A 414 -20.13 -18.80 -24.02
N SER A 415 -21.37 -18.98 -24.48
CA SER A 415 -22.17 -17.88 -25.03
C SER A 415 -22.47 -16.76 -24.01
N VAL A 416 -22.59 -17.11 -22.72
CA VAL A 416 -22.98 -16.17 -21.66
C VAL A 416 -21.75 -15.54 -21.00
N TRP A 417 -20.73 -16.36 -20.71
CA TRP A 417 -19.54 -15.98 -19.96
C TRP A 417 -18.35 -15.61 -20.84
N GLY A 418 -18.31 -16.08 -22.10
CA GLY A 418 -17.22 -15.91 -23.07
C GLY A 418 -16.52 -17.23 -23.35
N GLU A 419 -15.87 -17.38 -24.50
CA GLU A 419 -14.98 -18.50 -24.86
C GLU A 419 -13.56 -18.31 -24.29
N HIS A 420 -13.11 -17.06 -24.22
CA HIS A 420 -11.78 -16.66 -23.73
C HIS A 420 -10.65 -17.44 -24.46
N TYR A 421 -9.61 -17.88 -23.74
CA TYR A 421 -8.56 -18.76 -24.25
C TYR A 421 -8.54 -20.15 -23.60
N ARG A 422 -9.68 -20.66 -23.09
CA ARG A 422 -9.75 -21.93 -22.34
C ARG A 422 -9.10 -23.10 -23.09
N GLU A 423 -9.36 -23.23 -24.39
CA GLU A 423 -8.77 -24.28 -25.22
C GLU A 423 -7.23 -24.25 -25.15
N VAL A 424 -6.64 -23.05 -25.21
CA VAL A 424 -5.18 -22.86 -25.17
C VAL A 424 -4.60 -23.22 -23.80
N TYR A 425 -5.31 -22.92 -22.71
CA TYR A 425 -4.89 -23.28 -21.35
C TYR A 425 -4.97 -24.80 -21.08
N GLY A 426 -5.96 -25.48 -21.67
CA GLY A 426 -6.15 -26.93 -21.54
C GLY A 426 -5.26 -27.74 -22.49
N LYS A 427 -4.69 -27.11 -23.52
CA LYS A 427 -3.83 -27.77 -24.51
C LYS A 427 -2.49 -28.17 -23.90
N GLN A 428 -2.12 -29.44 -24.08
CA GLN A 428 -0.82 -29.93 -23.65
C GLN A 428 0.30 -29.41 -24.55
N VAL A 429 1.27 -28.71 -23.96
CA VAL A 429 2.48 -28.22 -24.60
C VAL A 429 3.71 -29.01 -24.14
N THR A 430 4.70 -29.12 -25.02
CA THR A 430 5.99 -29.72 -24.66
C THR A 430 6.91 -28.64 -24.09
N ALA A 431 7.26 -28.73 -22.80
CA ALA A 431 8.13 -27.79 -22.11
C ALA A 431 9.45 -28.45 -21.69
N PRO A 432 10.59 -27.76 -21.77
CA PRO A 432 11.84 -28.23 -21.19
C PRO A 432 11.72 -28.30 -19.66
N VAL A 433 12.24 -29.38 -19.07
CA VAL A 433 12.30 -29.53 -17.61
C VAL A 433 13.45 -28.72 -17.06
N ALA A 434 13.17 -27.82 -16.12
CA ALA A 434 14.16 -26.96 -15.46
C ALA A 434 14.53 -27.48 -14.07
N LEU A 435 15.80 -27.80 -13.90
CA LEU A 435 16.40 -27.98 -12.58
C LEU A 435 17.11 -26.69 -12.17
N LEU A 436 16.71 -26.11 -11.04
CA LEU A 436 17.19 -24.79 -10.62
C LEU A 436 18.70 -24.83 -10.36
N ASP A 437 19.22 -25.91 -9.78
CA ASP A 437 20.64 -26.11 -9.47
C ASP A 437 21.59 -26.06 -10.68
N THR A 438 21.07 -26.22 -11.90
CA THR A 438 21.84 -26.27 -13.16
C THR A 438 21.41 -25.22 -14.17
N LEU A 439 20.13 -24.81 -14.17
CA LEU A 439 19.63 -23.77 -15.06
C LEU A 439 20.42 -22.46 -14.87
N TYR A 440 20.85 -21.85 -15.96
CA TYR A 440 21.69 -20.63 -15.96
C TYR A 440 22.96 -20.69 -15.09
N GLY A 441 23.50 -21.88 -14.84
CA GLY A 441 24.69 -22.09 -14.00
C GLY A 441 24.39 -22.37 -12.53
N GLY A 442 23.11 -22.45 -12.17
CA GLY A 442 22.59 -22.68 -10.83
C GLY A 442 21.87 -21.44 -10.29
N LEU A 443 20.57 -21.59 -10.08
CA LEU A 443 19.64 -20.64 -9.50
C LEU A 443 19.33 -21.04 -8.05
N GLU A 444 19.38 -20.05 -7.16
CA GLU A 444 18.96 -20.17 -5.77
C GLU A 444 17.66 -19.38 -5.58
N VAL A 445 16.75 -19.92 -4.76
CA VAL A 445 15.54 -19.19 -4.37
C VAL A 445 15.90 -18.09 -3.40
N VAL A 446 15.57 -16.84 -3.74
CA VAL A 446 15.75 -15.69 -2.86
C VAL A 446 14.55 -15.54 -1.94
N ARG A 447 13.35 -15.45 -2.52
CA ARG A 447 12.08 -15.30 -1.80
C ARG A 447 10.87 -15.45 -2.74
N PRO A 448 9.66 -15.67 -2.19
CA PRO A 448 8.42 -15.43 -2.92
C PRO A 448 8.33 -14.02 -3.51
N GLY A 449 7.56 -13.89 -4.59
CA GLY A 449 7.17 -12.62 -5.19
C GLY A 449 5.85 -12.75 -5.93
N GLY A 450 5.47 -11.71 -6.65
CA GLY A 450 4.26 -11.70 -7.49
C GLY A 450 3.17 -10.78 -6.93
N GLY A 451 2.23 -10.43 -7.82
CA GLY A 451 1.14 -9.49 -7.53
C GLY A 451 -0.04 -10.12 -6.80
N HIS A 452 -1.25 -9.69 -7.15
CA HIS A 452 -2.47 -10.17 -6.50
C HIS A 452 -2.93 -11.56 -6.98
N GLN A 453 -2.45 -12.05 -8.11
CA GLN A 453 -2.93 -13.27 -8.78
C GLN A 453 -1.83 -14.23 -9.22
N THR A 454 -0.59 -13.74 -9.35
CA THR A 454 0.53 -14.51 -9.88
C THR A 454 1.38 -15.06 -8.74
N VAL A 455 1.54 -16.38 -8.71
CA VAL A 455 2.48 -17.09 -7.82
C VAL A 455 3.86 -17.06 -8.48
N SER A 456 4.87 -16.50 -7.83
CA SER A 456 6.22 -16.44 -8.38
C SER A 456 7.34 -16.51 -7.34
N LEU A 457 8.51 -16.97 -7.76
CA LEU A 457 9.75 -16.91 -6.97
C LEU A 457 10.72 -15.91 -7.60
N ARG A 458 11.40 -15.15 -6.76
CA ARG A 458 12.64 -14.46 -7.13
C ARG A 458 13.79 -15.45 -6.99
N LEU A 459 14.57 -15.56 -8.04
CA LEU A 459 15.73 -16.43 -8.14
C LEU A 459 16.97 -15.57 -8.39
N LYS A 460 18.14 -16.05 -7.96
CA LYS A 460 19.44 -15.45 -8.28
C LYS A 460 20.38 -16.51 -8.81
N ASP A 461 21.18 -16.18 -9.82
CA ASP A 461 22.27 -17.06 -10.24
C ASP A 461 23.56 -16.80 -9.44
N LYS A 462 24.58 -17.65 -9.64
CA LYS A 462 25.89 -17.53 -8.99
C LYS A 462 26.66 -16.24 -9.32
N SER A 463 26.27 -15.52 -10.36
CA SER A 463 26.84 -14.21 -10.71
C SER A 463 26.04 -13.04 -10.14
N GLY A 464 24.98 -13.30 -9.36
CA GLY A 464 24.11 -12.29 -8.77
C GLY A 464 22.96 -11.83 -9.66
N ARG A 465 22.83 -12.35 -10.90
CA ARG A 465 21.74 -11.94 -11.79
C ARG A 465 20.41 -12.49 -11.29
N GLU A 466 19.43 -11.61 -11.17
CA GLU A 466 18.10 -11.97 -10.70
C GLU A 466 17.16 -12.42 -11.84
N TYR A 467 16.27 -13.36 -11.52
CA TYR A 467 15.22 -13.86 -12.40
C TYR A 467 13.89 -13.93 -11.62
N ASN A 468 12.77 -13.81 -12.34
CA ASN A 468 11.46 -14.19 -11.80
C ASN A 468 11.03 -15.50 -12.44
N MET A 469 10.66 -16.48 -11.61
CA MET A 469 9.98 -17.71 -12.03
C MET A 469 8.49 -17.54 -11.75
N ARG A 470 7.68 -17.31 -12.80
CA ARG A 470 6.27 -16.95 -12.70
C ARG A 470 5.38 -18.07 -13.22
N ALA A 471 4.44 -18.55 -12.39
CA ALA A 471 3.52 -19.59 -12.81
C ALA A 471 2.65 -19.07 -13.97
N LEU A 472 2.42 -19.91 -14.98
CA LEU A 472 1.43 -19.61 -16.03
C LEU A 472 0.00 -19.77 -15.49
N ARG A 473 -0.18 -20.64 -14.50
CA ARG A 473 -1.44 -20.80 -13.77
C ARG A 473 -1.66 -19.63 -12.82
N LYS A 474 -2.82 -18.99 -12.91
CA LYS A 474 -3.24 -17.91 -12.00
C LYS A 474 -3.94 -18.48 -10.77
N SER A 475 -3.75 -17.84 -9.62
CA SER A 475 -4.37 -18.24 -8.34
C SER A 475 -5.62 -17.39 -8.07
N ALA A 476 -6.79 -18.00 -8.17
CA ALA A 476 -8.07 -17.38 -7.83
C ALA A 476 -8.18 -17.10 -6.32
N VAL A 477 -7.69 -18.02 -5.48
CA VAL A 477 -7.61 -17.83 -4.02
C VAL A 477 -6.80 -16.59 -3.67
N GLN A 478 -5.61 -16.43 -4.26
CA GLN A 478 -4.76 -15.28 -4.01
C GLN A 478 -5.45 -13.96 -4.41
N PHE A 479 -6.22 -13.95 -5.50
CA PHE A 479 -6.96 -12.76 -5.94
C PHE A 479 -8.14 -12.43 -5.03
N LEU A 480 -8.94 -13.44 -4.65
CA LEU A 480 -10.02 -13.28 -3.68
C LEU A 480 -9.50 -12.60 -2.41
N GLN A 481 -8.43 -13.16 -1.85
CA GLN A 481 -7.79 -12.66 -0.64
C GLN A 481 -7.22 -11.24 -0.80
N LYS A 482 -6.54 -10.95 -1.93
CA LYS A 482 -5.76 -9.71 -2.06
C LYS A 482 -6.49 -8.55 -2.72
N VAL A 483 -7.54 -8.80 -3.50
CA VAL A 483 -8.26 -7.76 -4.27
C VAL A 483 -9.69 -7.62 -3.77
N ILE A 484 -10.44 -8.73 -3.71
CA ILE A 484 -11.86 -8.63 -3.38
C ILE A 484 -12.05 -8.33 -1.88
N LEU A 485 -11.32 -9.01 -1.00
CA LEU A 485 -11.39 -8.75 0.44
C LEU A 485 -10.75 -7.40 0.84
N LYS A 486 -9.83 -6.85 0.01
CA LYS A 486 -9.14 -5.56 0.27
C LYS A 486 -10.10 -4.37 0.31
N GLU A 487 -11.14 -4.39 -0.52
CA GLU A 487 -12.10 -3.29 -0.56
C GLU A 487 -13.22 -3.45 0.47
N ASN A 488 -13.52 -4.67 0.95
CA ASN A 488 -14.53 -4.89 1.97
C ASN A 488 -14.26 -6.14 2.82
N ALA A 489 -13.61 -5.96 3.97
CA ALA A 489 -13.38 -7.04 4.95
C ALA A 489 -14.68 -7.69 5.47
N ASP A 490 -15.82 -7.00 5.37
CA ASP A 490 -17.14 -7.52 5.80
C ASP A 490 -17.79 -8.47 4.78
N VAL A 491 -17.19 -8.63 3.58
CA VAL A 491 -17.76 -9.41 2.47
C VAL A 491 -17.16 -10.84 2.41
N GLU A 492 -16.23 -11.18 3.30
CA GLU A 492 -15.67 -12.54 3.44
C GLU A 492 -16.80 -13.57 3.63
N GLU A 493 -17.73 -13.34 4.57
CA GLU A 493 -18.89 -14.22 4.82
C GLU A 493 -19.89 -14.26 3.65
N ASP A 494 -20.05 -13.13 2.93
CA ASP A 494 -21.00 -12.99 1.82
C ASP A 494 -20.46 -13.60 0.50
N LEU A 495 -19.13 -13.65 0.30
CA LEU A 495 -18.49 -14.15 -0.92
C LEU A 495 -18.07 -15.61 -0.87
N ASP A 496 -17.67 -16.12 0.29
CA ASP A 496 -17.27 -17.53 0.47
C ASP A 496 -18.34 -18.52 -0.03
N ASN A 497 -19.60 -18.07 -0.17
CA ASN A 497 -20.71 -18.87 -0.66
C ASN A 497 -21.41 -18.34 -1.93
N THR A 498 -20.99 -17.21 -2.53
CA THR A 498 -21.73 -16.61 -3.68
C THR A 498 -21.02 -16.69 -5.03
N LEU A 499 -19.68 -16.76 -5.08
CA LEU A 499 -18.93 -16.92 -6.33
C LEU A 499 -18.00 -18.15 -6.26
N PRO A 500 -18.18 -19.17 -7.13
CA PRO A 500 -17.28 -20.31 -7.18
C PRO A 500 -15.85 -19.89 -7.59
N GLU A 501 -14.82 -20.39 -6.90
CA GLU A 501 -13.40 -20.20 -7.28
C GLU A 501 -13.16 -20.51 -8.77
N SER A 502 -13.84 -21.53 -9.29
CA SER A 502 -13.79 -21.93 -10.69
C SER A 502 -14.17 -20.81 -11.65
N LEU A 503 -15.08 -19.91 -11.27
CA LEU A 503 -15.52 -18.79 -12.11
C LEU A 503 -14.44 -17.69 -12.20
N ILE A 504 -13.69 -17.48 -11.12
CA ILE A 504 -12.56 -16.54 -11.08
C ILE A 504 -11.36 -17.11 -11.83
N GLN A 505 -11.06 -18.39 -11.65
CA GLN A 505 -10.07 -19.10 -12.48
C GLN A 505 -10.42 -19.00 -13.97
N ASP A 506 -11.70 -19.15 -14.30
CA ASP A 506 -12.20 -19.04 -15.66
C ASP A 506 -12.01 -17.63 -16.23
N PHE A 507 -12.30 -16.58 -15.45
CA PHE A 507 -12.00 -15.19 -15.82
C PHE A 507 -10.53 -14.98 -16.20
N TYR A 508 -9.58 -15.64 -15.53
CA TYR A 508 -8.15 -15.54 -15.88
C TYR A 508 -7.77 -16.17 -17.21
N THR A 509 -8.64 -17.00 -17.78
CA THR A 509 -8.41 -17.52 -19.13
C THR A 509 -8.63 -16.46 -20.21
N SER A 510 -9.08 -15.25 -19.86
CA SER A 510 -9.21 -14.10 -20.77
C SER A 510 -7.86 -13.56 -21.27
N ALA A 511 -6.77 -13.76 -20.52
CA ALA A 511 -5.42 -13.36 -20.97
C ALA A 511 -4.70 -14.53 -21.64
N HIS A 512 -4.01 -14.28 -22.76
CA HIS A 512 -3.37 -15.37 -23.52
C HIS A 512 -2.17 -15.96 -22.74
N PRO A 513 -2.17 -17.26 -22.40
CA PRO A 513 -1.20 -17.85 -21.45
C PRO A 513 0.25 -17.81 -21.95
N TYR A 514 0.43 -17.74 -23.27
CA TYR A 514 1.73 -17.71 -23.93
C TYR A 514 2.00 -16.40 -24.69
N GLY A 515 1.16 -15.37 -24.51
CA GLY A 515 1.24 -14.13 -25.29
C GLY A 515 2.55 -13.37 -25.08
N ALA A 516 3.05 -13.36 -23.83
CA ALA A 516 4.30 -12.72 -23.44
C ALA A 516 5.53 -13.22 -24.22
N PHE A 517 5.51 -14.45 -24.75
CA PHE A 517 6.64 -15.03 -25.50
C PHE A 517 6.82 -14.41 -26.90
N ALA A 518 5.78 -13.80 -27.48
CA ALA A 518 5.88 -13.08 -28.75
C ALA A 518 6.49 -11.67 -28.60
N ILE A 519 6.44 -11.12 -27.38
CA ILE A 519 6.78 -9.72 -27.14
C ILE A 519 8.24 -9.36 -27.39
N PRO A 520 9.26 -10.18 -27.03
CA PRO A 520 10.67 -9.82 -27.24
C PRO A 520 10.99 -9.40 -28.68
N ARG A 521 10.55 -10.17 -29.70
CA ARG A 521 10.81 -9.82 -31.11
C ARG A 521 10.08 -8.57 -31.55
N LEU A 522 8.83 -8.40 -31.11
CA LEU A 522 8.04 -7.21 -31.42
C LEU A 522 8.69 -5.97 -30.79
N SER A 523 9.15 -6.07 -29.55
CA SER A 523 9.85 -5.01 -28.82
C SER A 523 11.19 -4.66 -29.45
N GLU A 524 11.96 -5.65 -29.91
CA GLU A 524 13.23 -5.43 -30.61
C GLU A 524 13.02 -4.63 -31.89
N ALA A 525 12.03 -5.03 -32.71
CA ALA A 525 11.65 -4.28 -33.92
C ALA A 525 11.15 -2.87 -33.59
N ALA A 526 10.39 -2.71 -32.51
CA ALA A 526 9.94 -1.43 -32.01
C ALA A 526 11.03 -0.64 -31.26
N GLN A 527 12.24 -1.17 -31.07
CA GLN A 527 13.30 -0.55 -30.25
C GLN A 527 12.81 -0.12 -28.86
N VAL A 528 12.11 -1.02 -28.18
CA VAL A 528 11.67 -0.89 -26.79
C VAL A 528 12.46 -1.89 -25.96
N LEU A 529 13.09 -1.46 -24.86
CA LEU A 529 13.78 -2.39 -23.96
C LEU A 529 12.80 -3.46 -23.46
N HIS A 530 13.27 -4.70 -23.31
CA HIS A 530 12.40 -5.80 -22.98
C HIS A 530 13.13 -6.89 -22.20
N THR A 531 12.35 -7.74 -21.54
CA THR A 531 12.83 -8.98 -20.93
C THR A 531 12.67 -10.15 -21.92
N THR A 532 13.28 -11.31 -21.64
CA THR A 532 13.25 -12.48 -22.54
C THR A 532 12.66 -13.71 -21.84
N PRO A 533 11.33 -13.78 -21.68
CA PRO A 533 10.70 -14.90 -20.99
C PRO A 533 10.92 -16.22 -21.73
N LYS A 534 11.15 -17.31 -20.97
CA LYS A 534 11.24 -18.67 -21.50
C LYS A 534 10.36 -19.65 -20.73
N LEU A 535 9.72 -20.55 -21.47
CA LEU A 535 8.85 -21.58 -20.91
C LEU A 535 9.67 -22.73 -20.32
N TYR A 536 9.32 -23.13 -19.10
CA TYR A 536 9.86 -24.31 -18.44
C TYR A 536 8.77 -25.06 -17.69
N TYR A 537 8.98 -26.36 -17.47
CA TYR A 537 8.33 -27.11 -16.41
C TYR A 537 9.29 -27.25 -15.24
N VAL A 538 8.84 -26.90 -14.03
CA VAL A 538 9.66 -26.98 -12.82
C VAL A 538 9.10 -28.09 -11.94
N PRO A 539 9.77 -29.26 -11.84
CA PRO A 539 9.32 -30.34 -10.96
C PRO A 539 9.60 -30.00 -9.50
N LYS A 540 8.94 -30.71 -8.58
CA LYS A 540 9.39 -30.78 -7.19
C LYS A 540 10.85 -31.29 -7.16
N GLN A 541 11.75 -30.54 -6.53
CA GLN A 541 13.19 -30.77 -6.54
C GLN A 541 13.86 -30.23 -5.28
N PRO A 542 15.04 -30.75 -4.87
CA PRO A 542 15.71 -30.30 -3.65
C PRO A 542 15.98 -28.78 -3.60
N ALA A 543 16.35 -28.18 -4.73
CA ALA A 543 16.67 -26.74 -4.83
C ALA A 543 15.48 -25.80 -4.58
N LEU A 544 14.24 -26.31 -4.54
CA LEU A 544 13.06 -25.54 -4.12
C LEU A 544 12.86 -25.53 -2.60
N GLU A 545 13.52 -26.43 -1.86
CA GLU A 545 13.41 -26.51 -0.39
C GLU A 545 11.93 -26.48 0.08
N LYS A 546 11.61 -25.61 1.05
CA LYS A 546 10.25 -25.39 1.58
C LYS A 546 9.22 -24.93 0.54
N TYR A 547 9.67 -24.42 -0.62
CA TYR A 547 8.80 -23.94 -1.69
C TYR A 547 8.29 -25.06 -2.60
N ASN A 548 8.66 -26.33 -2.37
CA ASN A 548 8.18 -27.44 -3.20
C ASN A 548 6.66 -27.59 -3.23
N GLU A 549 5.97 -27.31 -2.13
CA GLU A 549 4.51 -27.50 -2.05
C GLU A 549 3.75 -26.54 -2.96
N ASP A 550 4.13 -25.25 -2.96
CA ASP A 550 3.41 -24.23 -3.74
C ASP A 550 3.97 -24.03 -5.16
N TYR A 551 5.26 -24.38 -5.38
CA TYR A 551 5.98 -24.03 -6.61
C TYR A 551 6.48 -25.22 -7.45
N GLY A 552 6.26 -26.45 -6.99
CA GLY A 552 6.66 -27.65 -7.72
C GLY A 552 5.59 -28.16 -8.69
N ASN A 553 6.05 -28.86 -9.73
CA ASN A 553 5.25 -29.59 -10.73
C ASN A 553 4.33 -28.75 -11.62
N GLN A 554 4.74 -27.54 -12.01
CA GLN A 554 3.93 -26.64 -12.83
C GLN A 554 4.71 -26.02 -14.01
N LEU A 555 3.98 -25.40 -14.94
CA LEU A 555 4.55 -24.59 -16.02
C LEU A 555 4.86 -23.19 -15.54
N TYR A 556 6.09 -22.76 -15.81
CA TYR A 556 6.61 -21.45 -15.46
C TYR A 556 7.15 -20.71 -16.67
N MET A 557 6.96 -19.40 -16.64
CA MET A 557 7.77 -18.46 -17.38
C MET A 557 8.93 -18.02 -16.48
N ILE A 558 10.17 -18.35 -16.86
CA ILE A 558 11.36 -17.84 -16.19
C ILE A 558 11.94 -16.72 -17.04
N VAL A 559 12.12 -15.55 -16.42
CA VAL A 559 12.45 -14.30 -17.11
C VAL A 559 13.45 -13.48 -16.29
N GLU A 560 14.34 -12.76 -16.95
CA GLU A 560 15.28 -11.84 -16.28
C GLU A 560 14.51 -10.81 -15.46
N ARG A 561 15.06 -10.46 -14.30
CA ARG A 561 14.54 -9.40 -13.45
C ARG A 561 15.45 -8.17 -13.61
N PRO A 562 14.95 -7.04 -14.14
CA PRO A 562 15.67 -5.78 -14.11
C PRO A 562 15.77 -5.34 -12.64
N ALA A 563 16.98 -5.43 -12.08
CA ALA A 563 17.31 -5.13 -10.70
C ALA A 563 18.61 -4.31 -10.64
N LYS A 564 18.84 -3.61 -9.53
CA LYS A 564 19.90 -2.62 -9.34
C LYS A 564 21.28 -3.08 -9.84
N GLU A 565 21.67 -4.31 -9.53
CA GLU A 565 23.01 -4.86 -9.86
C GLU A 565 23.14 -5.41 -11.30
N TYR A 566 22.24 -5.08 -12.21
CA TYR A 566 22.25 -5.64 -13.56
C TYR A 566 23.36 -5.04 -14.44
N SER A 567 24.40 -5.83 -14.72
CA SER A 567 25.41 -5.51 -15.74
C SER A 567 25.28 -6.47 -16.92
N GLY A 568 24.66 -6.01 -18.01
CA GLY A 568 24.46 -6.88 -19.18
C GLY A 568 23.87 -6.20 -20.41
N ALA A 569 24.06 -6.86 -21.56
CA ALA A 569 23.63 -6.35 -22.86
C ALA A 569 22.11 -6.24 -23.02
N THR A 570 21.32 -7.03 -22.29
CA THR A 570 19.84 -7.11 -22.46
C THR A 570 19.16 -5.76 -22.22
N PHE A 571 19.67 -4.96 -21.29
CA PHE A 571 19.21 -3.60 -21.03
C PHE A 571 20.24 -2.56 -21.47
N SER A 572 21.04 -2.89 -22.49
CA SER A 572 22.07 -2.01 -23.06
C SER A 572 23.11 -1.48 -22.07
N TYR A 573 23.55 -2.32 -21.11
CA TYR A 573 24.58 -1.99 -20.12
C TYR A 573 24.29 -0.71 -19.31
N PRO A 574 23.21 -0.68 -18.51
CA PRO A 574 22.87 0.47 -17.70
C PRO A 574 23.86 0.67 -16.53
N ASP A 575 23.98 1.90 -16.05
CA ASP A 575 24.75 2.24 -14.85
C ASP A 575 24.01 1.78 -13.58
N ASP A 576 22.68 1.91 -13.56
CA ASP A 576 21.79 1.41 -12.50
C ASP A 576 20.41 1.02 -13.08
N ILE A 577 19.59 0.29 -12.32
CA ILE A 577 18.18 0.05 -12.62
C ILE A 577 17.30 0.48 -11.44
N GLU A 578 16.49 1.49 -11.68
CA GLU A 578 15.63 2.12 -10.69
C GLU A 578 14.15 1.72 -10.83
N SER A 579 13.40 1.82 -9.73
CA SER A 579 11.95 1.70 -9.75
C SER A 579 11.28 2.99 -10.21
N THR A 580 9.98 2.93 -10.50
CA THR A 580 9.22 4.13 -10.89
C THR A 580 9.14 5.15 -9.75
N ASP A 581 9.05 4.69 -8.51
CA ASP A 581 8.98 5.59 -7.36
C ASP A 581 10.34 6.27 -7.15
N ASP A 582 11.45 5.52 -7.26
CA ASP A 582 12.81 6.07 -7.19
C ASP A 582 13.03 7.18 -8.23
N ILE A 583 12.60 6.99 -9.48
CA ILE A 583 12.79 8.03 -10.50
C ILE A 583 11.86 9.22 -10.29
N LEU A 584 10.65 9.04 -9.76
CA LEU A 584 9.74 10.15 -9.47
C LEU A 584 10.32 11.05 -8.37
N ASP A 585 10.99 10.46 -7.38
CA ASP A 585 11.74 11.21 -6.37
C ASP A 585 12.99 11.87 -6.95
N LYS A 586 13.81 11.14 -7.72
CA LYS A 586 15.01 11.72 -8.36
C LYS A 586 14.65 12.92 -9.24
N LEU A 587 13.60 12.81 -10.07
CA LEU A 587 13.10 13.90 -10.92
C LEU A 587 12.70 15.14 -10.13
N ARG A 588 12.21 14.98 -8.89
CA ARG A 588 11.87 16.09 -8.00
C ARG A 588 13.09 16.64 -7.29
N SER A 589 14.07 15.80 -6.94
CA SER A 589 15.25 16.26 -6.19
C SER A 589 16.17 17.21 -6.96
N ASP A 590 16.32 17.06 -8.28
CA ASP A 590 17.36 17.79 -9.04
C ASP A 590 17.09 17.83 -10.55
N GLU A 591 17.39 18.96 -11.21
CA GLU A 591 17.33 19.15 -12.66
C GLU A 591 18.31 18.30 -13.48
N GLU A 592 19.26 17.64 -12.82
CA GLU A 592 20.19 16.71 -13.44
C GLU A 592 19.55 15.35 -13.74
N ASN A 593 18.34 15.08 -13.24
CA ASN A 593 17.57 13.85 -13.48
C ASN A 593 16.54 14.04 -14.59
N ILE A 594 16.56 13.17 -15.62
CA ILE A 594 15.73 13.35 -16.82
C ILE A 594 15.20 12.00 -17.33
N VAL A 595 13.92 11.94 -17.68
CA VAL A 595 13.35 10.80 -18.42
C VAL A 595 13.55 10.96 -19.93
N ASP A 596 13.93 9.88 -20.61
CA ASP A 596 13.83 9.78 -22.07
C ASP A 596 12.35 9.63 -22.48
N GLU A 597 11.69 10.78 -22.66
CA GLU A 597 10.27 10.81 -23.02
C GLU A 597 9.99 10.17 -24.39
N GLN A 598 10.95 10.18 -25.33
CA GLN A 598 10.74 9.53 -26.64
C GLN A 598 10.70 8.01 -26.47
N ALA A 599 11.65 7.44 -25.73
CA ALA A 599 11.65 6.02 -25.41
C ALA A 599 10.40 5.60 -24.63
N TYR A 600 9.96 6.42 -23.67
CA TYR A 600 8.72 6.18 -22.91
C TYR A 600 7.48 6.24 -23.79
N ILE A 601 7.31 7.27 -24.60
CA ILE A 601 6.18 7.40 -25.53
C ILE A 601 6.15 6.21 -26.50
N ARG A 602 7.31 5.79 -27.02
CA ARG A 602 7.40 4.60 -27.88
C ARG A 602 6.94 3.34 -27.15
N ALA A 603 7.38 3.12 -25.91
CA ALA A 603 6.94 2.01 -25.10
C ALA A 603 5.42 2.02 -24.85
N ARG A 604 4.82 3.20 -24.62
CA ARG A 604 3.37 3.37 -24.45
C ARG A 604 2.58 3.11 -25.73
N MET A 605 3.07 3.57 -26.88
CA MET A 605 2.48 3.22 -28.18
C MET A 605 2.58 1.72 -28.48
N PHE A 606 3.69 1.10 -28.08
CA PHE A 606 3.86 -0.33 -28.17
C PHE A 606 2.87 -1.09 -27.26
N ASP A 607 2.61 -0.61 -26.04
CA ASP A 607 1.60 -1.19 -25.15
C ASP A 607 0.21 -1.19 -25.78
N MET A 608 -0.20 -0.06 -26.37
CA MET A 608 -1.49 0.03 -27.07
C MET A 608 -1.55 -0.90 -28.28
N LEU A 609 -0.45 -1.05 -29.02
CA LEU A 609 -0.33 -1.99 -30.14
C LEU A 609 -0.59 -3.44 -29.70
N VAL A 610 0.01 -3.90 -28.61
CA VAL A 610 -0.16 -5.30 -28.14
C VAL A 610 -1.35 -5.49 -27.21
N GLY A 611 -2.08 -4.41 -26.90
CA GLY A 611 -3.30 -4.46 -26.08
C GLY A 611 -3.02 -4.62 -24.58
N ASP A 612 -1.86 -4.18 -24.11
CA ASP A 612 -1.49 -4.29 -22.70
C ASP A 612 -2.02 -3.10 -21.88
N TRP A 613 -3.13 -3.33 -21.19
CA TRP A 613 -3.89 -2.31 -20.47
C TRP A 613 -3.39 -2.07 -19.02
N ASP A 614 -2.69 -3.05 -18.44
CA ASP A 614 -2.24 -3.01 -17.05
C ASP A 614 -0.87 -2.33 -16.93
N ARG A 615 -0.88 -0.99 -16.88
CA ARG A 615 0.33 -0.15 -16.93
C ARG A 615 0.50 0.77 -15.73
N HIS A 616 0.41 0.19 -14.53
CA HIS A 616 0.74 0.88 -13.28
C HIS A 616 2.26 0.95 -13.01
N ASN A 617 2.66 1.66 -11.95
CA ASN A 617 4.06 1.98 -11.60
C ASN A 617 4.99 0.76 -11.49
N ASP A 618 4.53 -0.37 -10.96
CA ASP A 618 5.34 -1.59 -10.81
C ASP A 618 5.62 -2.33 -12.13
N GLN A 619 4.92 -1.97 -13.21
CA GLN A 619 5.07 -2.56 -14.54
C GLN A 619 6.27 -1.99 -15.30
N TRP A 620 6.99 -1.07 -14.66
CA TRP A 620 8.17 -0.41 -15.21
C TRP A 620 9.38 -0.59 -14.30
N ARG A 621 10.54 -0.70 -14.93
CA ARG A 621 11.85 -0.40 -14.35
C ARG A 621 12.55 0.59 -15.27
N TRP A 622 13.60 1.23 -14.78
CA TRP A 622 14.25 2.32 -15.51
C TRP A 622 15.74 2.07 -15.55
N ALA A 623 16.28 1.86 -16.75
CA ALA A 623 17.72 1.87 -16.96
C ALA A 623 18.23 3.31 -16.80
N GLU A 624 19.19 3.51 -15.90
CA GLU A 624 19.88 4.77 -15.69
C GLU A 624 21.16 4.80 -16.54
N TYR A 625 21.38 5.92 -17.23
CA TYR A 625 22.62 6.21 -17.96
C TYR A 625 23.08 7.62 -17.66
N LYS A 626 24.40 7.82 -17.59
CA LYS A 626 24.99 9.16 -17.60
C LYS A 626 25.10 9.74 -19.02
N ASP A 627 24.56 10.95 -19.21
CA ASP A 627 24.78 11.71 -20.45
C ASP A 627 26.20 12.29 -20.51
N GLN A 628 26.55 12.92 -21.65
CA GLN A 628 27.86 13.54 -21.86
C GLN A 628 28.20 14.69 -20.90
N ASN A 629 27.20 15.25 -20.22
CA ASN A 629 27.33 16.33 -19.23
C ASN A 629 27.28 15.81 -17.79
N GLY A 630 27.04 14.51 -17.58
CA GLY A 630 26.91 13.87 -16.27
C GLY A 630 25.48 13.82 -15.70
N LYS A 631 24.47 14.20 -16.49
CA LYS A 631 23.03 14.09 -16.14
C LYS A 631 22.58 12.64 -16.16
N ASP A 632 21.64 12.30 -15.29
CA ASP A 632 21.00 10.99 -15.23
C ASP A 632 19.84 10.92 -16.22
N ILE A 633 19.91 9.96 -17.14
CA ILE A 633 18.89 9.69 -18.15
C ILE A 633 18.22 8.35 -17.84
N PHE A 634 16.92 8.39 -17.56
CA PHE A 634 16.11 7.21 -17.26
C PHE A 634 15.39 6.73 -18.52
N VAL A 635 15.69 5.49 -18.93
CA VAL A 635 15.10 4.83 -20.10
C VAL A 635 14.19 3.68 -19.62
N PRO A 636 12.94 3.59 -20.09
CA PRO A 636 11.98 2.63 -19.57
C PRO A 636 12.27 1.20 -20.03
N ILE A 637 12.15 0.28 -19.08
CA ILE A 637 12.13 -1.17 -19.24
C ILE A 637 10.74 -1.66 -18.80
N PRO A 638 9.77 -1.78 -19.74
CA PRO A 638 8.53 -2.48 -19.46
C PRO A 638 8.80 -3.92 -19.01
N ARG A 639 8.12 -4.35 -17.96
CA ARG A 639 8.12 -5.74 -17.47
C ARG A 639 6.70 -6.28 -17.46
N ASP A 640 6.59 -7.58 -17.19
CA ASP A 640 5.31 -8.23 -16.88
C ASP A 640 4.21 -8.03 -17.96
N ARG A 641 4.48 -8.63 -19.12
CA ARG A 641 3.63 -8.60 -20.31
C ARG A 641 2.55 -9.68 -20.31
N ASP A 642 1.93 -9.96 -19.16
CA ASP A 642 0.96 -11.05 -19.03
C ASP A 642 -0.50 -10.67 -19.36
N GLN A 643 -0.75 -9.38 -19.65
CA GLN A 643 -2.04 -8.83 -20.09
C GLN A 643 -2.07 -8.46 -21.59
N VAL A 644 -1.18 -9.03 -22.41
CA VAL A 644 -1.21 -8.82 -23.87
C VAL A 644 -2.27 -9.69 -24.54
N PHE A 645 -2.86 -9.19 -25.61
CA PHE A 645 -3.85 -9.91 -26.43
C PHE A 645 -5.06 -10.45 -25.63
N THR A 646 -5.59 -9.68 -24.67
CA THR A 646 -6.74 -10.12 -23.84
C THR A 646 -8.01 -10.32 -24.67
N ASN A 647 -8.79 -11.36 -24.34
CA ASN A 647 -10.11 -11.66 -24.89
C ASN A 647 -11.16 -11.73 -23.76
N PHE A 648 -11.78 -10.59 -23.46
CA PHE A 648 -12.86 -10.48 -22.47
C PHE A 648 -14.25 -10.55 -23.13
N ASP A 649 -14.50 -11.59 -23.93
CA ASP A 649 -15.76 -11.83 -24.62
C ASP A 649 -16.88 -12.35 -23.69
N GLY A 650 -18.10 -12.49 -24.22
CA GLY A 650 -19.25 -13.02 -23.49
C GLY A 650 -20.34 -11.98 -23.19
N ALA A 651 -21.60 -12.44 -23.23
CA ALA A 651 -22.77 -11.57 -23.11
C ALA A 651 -22.84 -10.80 -21.78
N ILE A 652 -22.39 -11.38 -20.67
CA ILE A 652 -22.38 -10.70 -19.36
C ILE A 652 -21.38 -9.53 -19.37
N LEU A 653 -20.19 -9.74 -19.93
CA LEU A 653 -19.19 -8.67 -20.03
C LEU A 653 -19.62 -7.58 -21.02
N ASP A 654 -20.31 -7.94 -22.11
CA ASP A 654 -20.92 -6.96 -23.03
C ASP A 654 -21.98 -6.08 -22.35
N ILE A 655 -22.85 -6.70 -21.55
CA ILE A 655 -23.84 -5.97 -20.74
C ILE A 655 -23.13 -5.08 -19.72
N ALA A 656 -22.11 -5.60 -19.03
CA ALA A 656 -21.35 -4.84 -18.05
C ALA A 656 -20.66 -3.61 -18.69
N ARG A 657 -20.01 -3.77 -19.85
CA ARG A 657 -19.41 -2.67 -20.63
C ARG A 657 -20.44 -1.63 -21.08
N THR A 658 -21.65 -2.07 -21.37
CA THR A 658 -22.77 -1.20 -21.75
C THR A 658 -23.27 -0.36 -20.58
N LEU A 659 -23.46 -0.99 -19.41
CA LEU A 659 -24.05 -0.37 -18.22
C LEU A 659 -23.04 0.42 -17.38
N PHE A 660 -21.79 -0.04 -17.34
CA PHE A 660 -20.74 0.47 -16.46
C PHE A 660 -19.52 0.90 -17.28
N GLY A 661 -19.22 2.20 -17.27
CA GLY A 661 -18.06 2.72 -18.00
C GLY A 661 -16.74 2.06 -17.57
N MET A 662 -16.55 1.78 -16.28
CA MET A 662 -15.31 1.18 -15.75
C MET A 662 -15.05 -0.22 -16.32
N ALA A 663 -16.10 -1.00 -16.61
CA ALA A 663 -15.95 -2.34 -17.18
C ALA A 663 -15.37 -2.32 -18.61
N ARG A 664 -15.37 -1.17 -19.28
CA ARG A 664 -14.78 -1.00 -20.62
C ARG A 664 -13.26 -1.02 -20.64
N GLN A 665 -12.60 -1.16 -19.49
CA GLN A 665 -11.18 -1.52 -19.46
C GLN A 665 -10.96 -2.98 -19.91
N PHE A 666 -11.93 -3.87 -19.68
CA PHE A 666 -11.89 -5.27 -20.06
C PHE A 666 -12.37 -5.43 -21.51
N GLN A 667 -11.46 -5.25 -22.46
CA GLN A 667 -11.75 -5.25 -23.90
C GLN A 667 -11.30 -6.55 -24.58
N VAL A 668 -12.01 -6.90 -25.65
CA VAL A 668 -11.54 -7.90 -26.62
C VAL A 668 -10.47 -7.26 -27.50
N TYR A 669 -9.37 -7.98 -27.75
CA TYR A 669 -8.28 -7.48 -28.58
C TYR A 669 -8.67 -7.43 -30.07
N ASP A 670 -8.69 -6.24 -30.65
CA ASP A 670 -9.17 -5.97 -32.03
C ASP A 670 -8.21 -5.05 -32.80
N GLU A 671 -8.38 -4.92 -34.11
CA GLU A 671 -7.69 -3.99 -35.03
C GLU A 671 -7.85 -2.51 -34.61
N ASN A 672 -8.89 -2.18 -33.85
CA ASN A 672 -9.15 -0.85 -33.32
C ASN A 672 -9.02 -0.83 -31.78
N LEU A 673 -8.92 0.38 -31.21
CA LEU A 673 -8.93 0.62 -29.78
C LEU A 673 -10.03 1.63 -29.45
N ASP A 674 -11.26 1.15 -29.25
CA ASP A 674 -12.45 1.99 -29.21
C ASP A 674 -12.60 2.78 -27.90
N ASP A 675 -12.39 2.13 -26.74
CA ASP A 675 -12.53 2.76 -25.43
C ASP A 675 -11.16 3.22 -24.88
N MET A 676 -10.53 4.15 -25.60
CA MET A 676 -9.20 4.72 -25.32
C MET A 676 -9.01 5.17 -23.86
N LYS A 677 -10.01 5.86 -23.32
CA LYS A 677 -10.00 6.39 -21.95
C LYS A 677 -9.90 5.29 -20.90
N TRP A 678 -10.67 4.21 -21.08
CA TRP A 678 -10.76 3.14 -20.09
C TRP A 678 -9.59 2.18 -20.19
N PHE A 679 -9.16 1.86 -21.42
CA PHE A 679 -7.95 1.07 -21.66
C PHE A 679 -6.71 1.71 -20.99
N ASN A 680 -6.58 3.04 -21.05
CA ASN A 680 -5.42 3.76 -20.50
C ASN A 680 -5.62 4.28 -19.06
N ASN A 681 -6.67 3.85 -18.35
CA ASN A 681 -6.95 4.40 -17.00
C ASN A 681 -5.81 4.17 -16.00
N ALA A 682 -5.08 3.05 -16.12
CA ALA A 682 -3.89 2.77 -15.32
C ALA A 682 -2.69 3.62 -15.77
N GLY A 683 -2.35 3.57 -17.07
CA GLY A 683 -1.14 4.20 -17.63
C GLY A 683 -1.16 5.72 -17.64
N ILE A 684 -2.32 6.36 -17.83
CA ILE A 684 -2.40 7.81 -18.07
C ILE A 684 -1.88 8.65 -16.89
N LYS A 685 -1.92 8.11 -15.67
CA LYS A 685 -1.40 8.75 -14.46
C LYS A 685 0.11 9.01 -14.62
N LEU A 686 0.86 7.98 -14.99
CA LEU A 686 2.29 8.08 -15.27
C LEU A 686 2.57 8.82 -16.58
N ASP A 687 1.73 8.65 -17.60
CA ASP A 687 1.89 9.36 -18.87
C ASP A 687 1.94 10.88 -18.65
N ARG A 688 1.08 11.40 -17.76
CA ARG A 688 1.07 12.83 -17.40
C ARG A 688 2.24 13.25 -16.50
N ALA A 689 2.74 12.35 -15.67
CA ALA A 689 3.86 12.61 -14.77
C ALA A 689 5.22 12.60 -15.50
N LEU A 690 5.37 11.75 -16.51
CA LEU A 690 6.66 11.48 -17.15
C LEU A 690 6.80 12.13 -18.53
N ALA A 691 5.74 12.22 -19.34
CA ALA A 691 5.77 12.79 -20.69
C ALA A 691 5.36 14.28 -20.72
N GLN A 692 6.00 15.11 -19.90
CA GLN A 692 5.61 16.51 -19.72
C GLN A 692 6.06 17.42 -20.87
N ARG A 693 7.25 17.19 -21.45
CA ARG A 693 7.87 18.06 -22.46
C ARG A 693 7.42 17.74 -23.89
N SER A 694 6.95 16.53 -24.13
CA SER A 694 6.60 16.03 -25.46
C SER A 694 5.18 16.40 -25.90
N GLY A 695 5.08 17.03 -27.07
CA GLY A 695 3.80 17.35 -27.73
C GLY A 695 3.36 16.30 -28.76
N ARG A 696 2.22 16.55 -29.40
CA ARG A 696 1.56 15.68 -30.41
C ARG A 696 2.53 15.09 -31.44
N ALA A 697 3.43 15.93 -31.95
CA ALA A 697 4.39 15.52 -32.99
C ALA A 697 5.29 14.35 -32.56
N VAL A 698 5.65 14.26 -31.28
CA VAL A 698 6.47 13.15 -30.76
C VAL A 698 5.65 11.86 -30.72
N TRP A 699 4.42 11.92 -30.17
CA TRP A 699 3.51 10.77 -30.15
C TRP A 699 3.22 10.22 -31.54
N HIS A 700 2.91 11.10 -32.50
CA HIS A 700 2.74 10.72 -33.89
C HIS A 700 4.00 10.08 -34.48
N LYS A 701 5.17 10.68 -34.25
CA LYS A 701 6.46 10.18 -34.77
C LYS A 701 6.77 8.77 -34.24
N GLU A 702 6.63 8.54 -32.95
CA GLU A 702 6.93 7.23 -32.36
C GLU A 702 5.90 6.16 -32.75
N ALA A 703 4.62 6.53 -32.93
CA ALA A 703 3.61 5.61 -33.49
C ALA A 703 3.91 5.23 -34.95
N GLN A 704 4.30 6.22 -35.77
CA GLN A 704 4.72 5.99 -37.16
C GLN A 704 5.95 5.09 -37.22
N PHE A 705 6.92 5.31 -36.33
CA PHE A 705 8.12 4.49 -36.22
C PHE A 705 7.77 3.01 -35.99
N ILE A 706 6.92 2.71 -35.01
CA ILE A 706 6.49 1.33 -34.71
C ILE A 706 5.77 0.73 -35.92
N LYS A 707 4.85 1.47 -36.55
CA LYS A 707 4.12 1.01 -37.73
C LYS A 707 5.05 0.60 -38.87
N GLU A 708 6.15 1.33 -39.08
CA GLU A 708 7.11 1.05 -40.15
C GLU A 708 8.04 -0.14 -39.84
N HIS A 709 8.35 -0.39 -38.57
CA HIS A 709 9.37 -1.38 -38.17
C HIS A 709 8.78 -2.73 -37.72
N VAL A 710 7.54 -2.76 -37.19
CA VAL A 710 6.85 -4.00 -36.84
C VAL A 710 6.17 -4.58 -38.09
N THR A 711 6.97 -5.10 -39.02
CA THR A 711 6.45 -5.60 -40.32
C THR A 711 5.62 -6.88 -40.17
N ASP A 712 4.94 -7.27 -41.24
CA ASP A 712 4.19 -8.54 -41.27
C ASP A 712 5.10 -9.73 -41.00
N GLU A 713 6.34 -9.72 -41.52
CA GLU A 713 7.34 -10.75 -41.26
C GLU A 713 7.74 -10.79 -39.79
N VAL A 714 7.96 -9.64 -39.16
CA VAL A 714 8.27 -9.55 -37.72
C VAL A 714 7.12 -10.15 -36.90
N ILE A 715 5.87 -9.82 -37.24
CA ILE A 715 4.69 -10.38 -36.59
C ILE A 715 4.65 -11.91 -36.75
N GLU A 716 4.83 -12.44 -37.96
CA GLU A 716 4.83 -13.89 -38.15
C GLU A 716 5.96 -14.60 -37.40
N GLU A 717 7.14 -13.99 -37.32
CA GLU A 717 8.27 -14.53 -36.59
C GLU A 717 8.10 -14.49 -35.07
N ALA A 718 7.51 -13.42 -34.52
CA ALA A 718 7.23 -13.29 -33.09
C ALA A 718 6.40 -14.46 -32.56
N PHE A 719 5.38 -14.90 -33.31
CA PHE A 719 4.54 -16.02 -32.90
C PHE A 719 5.22 -17.39 -33.03
N ARG A 720 6.42 -17.48 -33.60
CA ARG A 720 7.22 -18.72 -33.59
C ARG A 720 7.88 -18.97 -32.24
N ASP A 721 7.91 -18.00 -31.33
CA ASP A 721 8.49 -18.19 -30.00
C ASP A 721 7.48 -18.79 -29.01
N LEU A 722 6.19 -18.88 -29.36
CA LEU A 722 5.19 -19.66 -28.62
C LEU A 722 5.52 -21.17 -28.68
N PRO A 723 4.97 -22.00 -27.76
CA PRO A 723 5.10 -23.46 -27.87
C PRO A 723 4.50 -23.99 -29.18
N PRO A 724 5.18 -24.93 -29.88
CA PRO A 724 4.76 -25.40 -31.21
C PRO A 724 3.29 -25.82 -31.30
N GLU A 725 2.76 -26.43 -30.23
CA GLU A 725 1.39 -26.96 -30.17
C GLU A 725 0.32 -25.85 -30.16
N VAL A 726 0.69 -24.61 -29.82
CA VAL A 726 -0.23 -23.46 -29.74
C VAL A 726 0.10 -22.38 -30.77
N ARG A 727 0.96 -22.63 -31.77
CA ARG A 727 1.33 -21.62 -32.80
C ARG A 727 0.30 -21.42 -33.91
N SER A 728 -0.72 -22.26 -33.95
CA SER A 728 -1.75 -22.30 -34.99
C SER A 728 -3.09 -22.62 -34.37
N GLY A 729 -4.15 -22.05 -34.92
CA GLY A 729 -5.50 -22.12 -34.39
C GLY A 729 -6.18 -20.77 -34.56
N GLU A 730 -7.50 -20.77 -34.39
CA GLU A 730 -8.33 -19.59 -34.60
C GLU A 730 -7.86 -18.39 -33.78
N SER A 731 -7.55 -18.60 -32.49
CA SER A 731 -7.05 -17.54 -31.59
C SER A 731 -5.76 -16.88 -32.09
N ILE A 732 -4.77 -17.64 -32.55
CA ILE A 732 -3.50 -17.07 -33.05
C ILE A 732 -3.69 -16.36 -34.38
N ASP A 733 -4.50 -16.93 -35.27
CA ASP A 733 -4.78 -16.33 -36.57
C ASP A 733 -5.54 -14.99 -36.41
N GLU A 734 -6.48 -14.94 -35.47
CA GLU A 734 -7.19 -13.73 -35.09
C GLU A 734 -6.27 -12.69 -34.44
N ILE A 735 -5.45 -13.08 -33.45
CA ILE A 735 -4.50 -12.14 -32.82
C ILE A 735 -3.55 -11.55 -33.86
N LYS A 736 -3.01 -12.35 -34.79
CA LYS A 736 -2.11 -11.85 -35.84
C LYS A 736 -2.82 -10.89 -36.78
N LYS A 737 -4.06 -11.19 -37.16
CA LYS A 737 -4.90 -10.30 -37.99
C LYS A 737 -5.12 -8.98 -37.27
N ASN A 738 -5.54 -9.03 -36.00
CA ASN A 738 -5.85 -7.86 -35.19
C ASN A 738 -4.60 -7.03 -34.90
N LEU A 739 -3.45 -7.66 -34.65
CA LEU A 739 -2.17 -6.98 -34.47
C LEU A 739 -1.71 -6.24 -35.73
N LYS A 740 -1.87 -6.84 -36.93
CA LYS A 740 -1.57 -6.18 -38.21
C LYS A 740 -2.48 -4.98 -38.44
N GLY A 741 -3.80 -5.15 -38.27
CA GLY A 741 -4.74 -4.04 -38.42
C GLY A 741 -4.50 -2.92 -37.40
N ARG A 742 -4.23 -3.27 -36.14
CA ARG A 742 -3.95 -2.30 -35.08
C ARG A 742 -2.65 -1.54 -35.30
N ARG A 743 -1.59 -2.21 -35.77
CA ARG A 743 -0.37 -1.53 -36.25
C ARG A 743 -0.68 -0.52 -37.33
N ASP A 744 -1.50 -0.90 -38.31
CA ASP A 744 -1.83 -0.02 -39.44
C ASP A 744 -2.64 1.21 -38.99
N ASN A 745 -3.45 1.05 -37.93
CA ASN A 745 -4.23 2.09 -37.27
C ASN A 745 -3.46 2.86 -36.18
N LEU A 746 -2.23 2.47 -35.83
CA LEU A 746 -1.54 2.94 -34.62
C LEU A 746 -1.34 4.46 -34.57
N VAL A 747 -1.15 5.11 -35.71
CA VAL A 747 -1.04 6.58 -35.78
C VAL A 747 -2.36 7.26 -35.42
N ALA A 748 -3.51 6.73 -35.87
CA ALA A 748 -4.82 7.27 -35.50
C ALA A 748 -5.14 7.02 -34.01
N ILE A 749 -4.71 5.87 -33.49
CA ILE A 749 -4.76 5.55 -32.06
C ILE A 749 -3.95 6.58 -31.26
N ALA A 750 -2.72 6.89 -31.69
CA ALA A 750 -1.85 7.87 -31.05
C ALA A 750 -2.47 9.28 -31.01
N GLU A 751 -3.07 9.72 -32.12
CA GLU A 751 -3.76 11.02 -32.20
C GLU A 751 -4.95 11.09 -31.23
N SER A 752 -5.77 10.04 -31.20
CA SER A 752 -6.94 9.94 -30.32
C SER A 752 -6.54 9.85 -28.85
N PHE A 753 -5.45 9.14 -28.55
CA PHE A 753 -4.89 9.07 -27.21
C PHE A 753 -4.36 10.42 -26.76
N TYR A 754 -3.60 11.11 -27.62
CA TYR A 754 -3.05 12.42 -27.30
C TYR A 754 -4.14 13.46 -27.03
N ASP A 755 -5.26 13.41 -27.77
CA ASP A 755 -6.42 14.28 -27.52
C ASP A 755 -6.96 14.09 -26.09
N TYR A 756 -7.01 12.84 -25.59
CA TYR A 756 -7.42 12.54 -24.23
C TYR A 756 -6.34 12.92 -23.19
N LEU A 757 -5.08 12.60 -23.47
CA LEU A 757 -3.94 12.92 -22.61
C LEU A 757 -3.89 14.42 -22.33
N VAL A 758 -3.91 15.23 -23.39
CA VAL A 758 -3.65 16.67 -23.35
C VAL A 758 -4.82 17.49 -22.77
N GLU A 759 -6.00 16.90 -22.54
CA GLU A 759 -7.11 17.60 -21.85
C GLU A 759 -6.68 18.13 -20.48
N LEU A 760 -5.79 17.39 -19.81
CA LEU A 760 -5.12 17.76 -18.57
C LEU A 760 -3.63 17.49 -18.70
N GLN A 761 -2.81 18.52 -18.51
CA GLN A 761 -1.37 18.35 -18.32
C GLN A 761 -0.97 18.88 -16.94
N MET A 762 -0.04 18.16 -16.30
CA MET A 762 0.66 18.62 -15.11
C MET A 762 2.05 19.11 -15.52
N VAL A 763 2.48 20.23 -14.92
CA VAL A 763 3.83 20.77 -15.02
C VAL A 763 4.36 20.89 -13.59
N VAL A 764 5.50 20.30 -13.33
CA VAL A 764 6.06 20.20 -11.98
C VAL A 764 7.45 20.83 -11.96
N GLY A 765 7.79 21.51 -10.87
CA GLY A 765 9.16 21.93 -10.54
C GLY A 765 9.97 20.79 -9.93
N THR A 766 10.84 21.16 -9.02
CA THR A 766 11.68 20.31 -8.18
C THR A 766 11.46 20.70 -6.71
N ASP A 767 11.99 19.94 -5.77
CA ASP A 767 11.95 20.25 -4.34
C ASP A 767 13.00 21.32 -3.96
N LYS A 768 13.29 22.25 -4.88
CA LYS A 768 14.28 23.33 -4.73
C LYS A 768 13.75 24.61 -5.40
N ASP A 769 14.34 25.77 -5.15
CA ASP A 769 13.90 27.06 -5.72
C ASP A 769 13.67 27.08 -7.26
N ASP A 770 12.43 27.17 -7.73
CA ASP A 770 12.06 27.20 -9.14
C ASP A 770 11.37 28.50 -9.61
N TYR A 771 11.54 28.81 -10.89
CA TYR A 771 10.91 29.94 -11.56
C TYR A 771 9.97 29.48 -12.67
N PHE A 772 8.67 29.68 -12.46
CA PHE A 772 7.62 29.42 -13.43
C PHE A 772 7.27 30.70 -14.20
N GLU A 773 7.65 30.75 -15.47
CA GLU A 773 7.32 31.83 -16.39
C GLU A 773 6.19 31.41 -17.33
N ILE A 774 5.02 32.01 -17.14
CA ILE A 774 3.77 31.61 -17.80
C ILE A 774 3.29 32.76 -18.69
N THR A 775 3.34 32.56 -20.01
CA THR A 775 2.91 33.56 -21.00
C THR A 775 1.56 33.21 -21.61
N ARG A 776 0.59 34.13 -21.46
CA ARG A 776 -0.80 34.01 -21.96
C ARG A 776 -0.98 34.65 -23.33
N ALA A 777 -1.23 33.84 -24.35
CA ALA A 777 -1.62 34.25 -25.69
C ALA A 777 -3.11 33.99 -25.96
N ASP A 778 -3.64 34.46 -27.09
CA ASP A 778 -5.08 34.44 -27.38
C ASP A 778 -5.71 33.05 -27.28
N ASP A 779 -5.08 32.03 -27.86
CA ASP A 779 -5.56 30.64 -27.81
C ASP A 779 -4.46 29.66 -27.34
N ALA A 780 -3.48 30.17 -26.60
CA ALA A 780 -2.36 29.37 -26.13
C ALA A 780 -1.80 29.85 -24.79
N THR A 781 -1.13 28.96 -24.08
CA THR A 781 -0.33 29.30 -22.89
C THR A 781 1.03 28.62 -23.01
N ARG A 782 2.11 29.40 -22.97
CA ARG A 782 3.48 28.87 -22.88
C ARG A 782 3.88 28.83 -21.40
N VAL A 783 4.44 27.71 -20.98
CA VAL A 783 4.96 27.51 -19.63
C VAL A 783 6.45 27.21 -19.77
N GLN A 784 7.27 27.99 -19.07
CA GLN A 784 8.70 27.74 -18.93
C GLN A 784 9.01 27.55 -17.44
N VAL A 785 9.82 26.56 -17.11
CA VAL A 785 10.26 26.27 -15.73
C VAL A 785 11.78 26.30 -15.70
N TRP A 786 12.33 27.11 -14.81
CA TRP A 786 13.77 27.31 -14.65
C TRP A 786 14.20 27.04 -13.22
N ARG A 787 15.35 26.42 -13.02
CA ARG A 787 16.03 26.42 -11.73
C ARG A 787 16.46 27.82 -11.34
N ILE A 788 16.28 28.20 -10.08
CA ILE A 788 16.91 29.39 -9.51
C ILE A 788 18.23 28.96 -8.86
N LYS A 789 19.33 29.57 -9.32
CA LYS A 789 20.66 29.38 -8.71
C LYS A 789 21.26 30.74 -8.41
N LYS A 790 21.67 30.96 -7.16
CA LYS A 790 22.22 32.24 -6.69
C LYS A 790 21.29 33.44 -6.97
N GLY A 791 19.98 33.22 -6.92
CA GLY A 791 18.95 34.25 -7.15
C GLY A 791 18.69 34.62 -8.61
N GLU A 792 19.27 33.88 -9.57
CA GLU A 792 19.06 34.10 -11.01
C GLU A 792 18.49 32.86 -11.69
N LYS A 793 17.72 33.04 -12.78
CA LYS A 793 17.29 31.94 -13.66
C LYS A 793 18.53 31.26 -14.26
N ALA A 794 18.69 29.96 -14.05
CA ALA A 794 19.85 29.19 -14.50
C ALA A 794 19.46 28.16 -15.57
N ASP A 795 18.97 27.00 -15.14
CA ASP A 795 18.75 25.84 -16.01
C ASP A 795 17.28 25.74 -16.44
N LEU A 796 17.03 25.70 -17.76
CA LEU A 796 15.69 25.53 -18.32
C LEU A 796 15.30 24.05 -18.29
N MET A 797 14.31 23.70 -17.48
CA MET A 797 13.84 22.32 -17.30
C MET A 797 12.66 21.98 -18.20
N HIS A 798 11.76 22.94 -18.41
CA HIS A 798 10.54 22.77 -19.19
C HIS A 798 10.29 23.98 -20.06
N ASP A 799 9.88 23.77 -21.31
CA ASP A 799 9.40 24.82 -22.21
C ASP A 799 8.40 24.24 -23.20
N ARG A 800 7.11 24.52 -22.98
CA ARG A 800 6.05 24.01 -23.84
C ARG A 800 4.93 25.03 -24.01
N THR A 801 4.39 25.08 -25.22
CA THR A 801 3.19 25.85 -25.55
C THR A 801 1.99 24.93 -25.71
N TYR A 802 0.93 25.21 -24.95
CA TYR A 802 -0.32 24.45 -24.91
C TYR A 802 -1.42 25.23 -25.62
N ALA A 803 -2.19 24.57 -26.48
CA ALA A 803 -3.31 25.17 -27.21
C ALA A 803 -4.61 25.06 -26.42
N SER A 804 -5.38 26.16 -26.30
CA SER A 804 -6.61 26.19 -25.50
C SER A 804 -7.79 25.42 -26.09
N LYS A 805 -7.71 25.06 -27.38
CA LYS A 805 -8.69 24.19 -28.03
C LYS A 805 -8.58 22.74 -27.55
N GLU A 806 -7.35 22.28 -27.30
CA GLU A 806 -7.04 20.91 -26.92
C GLU A 806 -6.98 20.81 -25.39
N THR A 807 -6.12 21.60 -24.75
CA THR A 807 -5.89 21.58 -23.30
C THR A 807 -6.97 22.30 -22.52
N LYS A 808 -7.67 21.57 -21.64
CA LYS A 808 -8.74 22.14 -20.81
C LYS A 808 -8.19 22.70 -19.50
N GLN A 809 -7.22 22.01 -18.89
CA GLN A 809 -6.59 22.43 -17.65
C GLN A 809 -5.07 22.21 -17.67
N LEU A 810 -4.34 23.14 -17.06
CA LEU A 810 -2.95 22.93 -16.65
C LEU A 810 -2.88 23.01 -15.12
N TRP A 811 -2.25 22.04 -14.49
CA TRP A 811 -1.91 22.09 -13.06
C TRP A 811 -0.40 22.28 -12.94
N ILE A 812 0.00 23.39 -12.34
CA ILE A 812 1.39 23.76 -12.13
C ILE A 812 1.68 23.60 -10.64
N TYR A 813 2.69 22.81 -10.31
CA TYR A 813 3.12 22.51 -8.95
C TYR A 813 4.53 23.05 -8.74
N GLY A 814 4.69 23.90 -7.72
CA GLY A 814 6.00 24.37 -7.22
C GLY A 814 6.75 23.26 -6.50
N LEU A 815 6.05 22.58 -5.58
CA LEU A 815 6.51 21.49 -4.70
C LEU A 815 7.05 22.01 -3.36
N ASP A 816 8.36 22.17 -3.22
CA ASP A 816 9.04 22.58 -1.98
C ASP A 816 9.98 23.76 -2.26
N ASP A 817 10.64 24.29 -1.24
CA ASP A 817 11.51 25.47 -1.34
C ASP A 817 10.81 26.73 -1.90
N ASP A 818 11.56 27.82 -2.11
CA ASP A 818 10.96 29.13 -2.41
C ASP A 818 10.77 29.31 -3.93
N ASP A 819 9.53 29.19 -4.42
CA ASP A 819 9.23 29.29 -5.85
C ASP A 819 8.74 30.68 -6.29
N VAL A 820 8.91 30.97 -7.58
CA VAL A 820 8.42 32.20 -8.21
C VAL A 820 7.48 31.89 -9.37
N PHE A 821 6.23 32.32 -9.24
CA PHE A 821 5.21 32.22 -10.29
C PHE A 821 4.97 33.57 -10.97
N GLU A 822 5.48 33.72 -12.18
CA GLU A 822 5.27 34.91 -13.01
C GLU A 822 4.29 34.63 -14.15
N VAL A 823 3.17 35.36 -14.18
CA VAL A 823 2.15 35.20 -15.23
C VAL A 823 1.95 36.50 -15.99
N ASN A 824 2.26 36.48 -17.29
CA ASN A 824 2.24 37.63 -18.20
C ASN A 824 1.36 37.38 -19.43
N GLY A 825 1.08 38.45 -20.20
CA GLY A 825 0.32 38.39 -21.46
C GLY A 825 -1.19 38.65 -21.33
N THR A 826 -1.86 38.96 -22.44
CA THR A 826 -3.24 39.50 -22.47
C THR A 826 -4.23 38.68 -23.29
N GLY A 827 -3.92 37.40 -23.53
CA GLY A 827 -4.74 36.49 -24.34
C GLY A 827 -6.24 36.45 -24.02
N ARG A 828 -7.08 36.37 -25.07
CA ARG A 828 -8.56 36.38 -24.97
C ARG A 828 -9.22 35.06 -24.63
N ASN A 829 -8.59 33.92 -24.88
CA ASN A 829 -9.13 32.58 -24.58
C ASN A 829 -8.03 31.67 -23.98
N PRO A 830 -7.50 32.04 -22.80
CA PRO A 830 -6.46 31.26 -22.14
C PRO A 830 -6.99 29.92 -21.60
N ILE A 831 -6.06 28.99 -21.39
CA ILE A 831 -6.30 27.72 -20.67
C ILE A 831 -6.57 28.01 -19.19
N PHE A 832 -7.40 27.19 -18.56
CA PHE A 832 -7.62 27.26 -17.12
C PHE A 832 -6.43 26.69 -16.35
N LEU A 833 -5.84 27.50 -15.46
CA LEU A 833 -4.71 27.06 -14.65
C LEU A 833 -5.05 26.89 -13.18
N ARG A 834 -4.40 25.88 -12.62
CA ARG A 834 -4.09 25.80 -11.19
C ARG A 834 -2.61 26.04 -11.03
N ILE A 835 -2.29 26.93 -10.11
CA ILE A 835 -0.95 27.07 -9.57
C ILE A 835 -1.07 26.58 -8.13
N ILE A 836 -0.25 25.61 -7.78
CA ILE A 836 -0.10 25.07 -6.44
C ILE A 836 1.32 25.44 -6.06
N GLY A 837 1.48 26.21 -4.99
CA GLY A 837 2.79 26.66 -4.50
C GLY A 837 3.59 25.51 -3.93
N GLY A 838 3.62 25.40 -2.63
CA GLY A 838 4.35 24.33 -1.96
C GLY A 838 4.24 24.44 -0.45
N GLN A 839 5.31 24.06 0.26
CA GLN A 839 5.40 24.13 1.72
C GLN A 839 6.16 25.36 2.24
N ASN A 840 6.82 26.11 1.35
CA ASN A 840 7.72 27.20 1.70
C ASN A 840 7.21 28.55 1.14
N ASN A 841 8.03 29.60 1.10
CA ASN A 841 7.53 30.94 0.79
C ASN A 841 7.53 31.22 -0.71
N ASP A 842 6.36 31.07 -1.31
CA ASP A 842 6.18 31.30 -2.74
C ASP A 842 5.88 32.76 -3.09
N VAL A 843 6.41 33.19 -4.25
CA VAL A 843 6.26 34.54 -4.78
C VAL A 843 5.33 34.55 -6.00
N TYR A 844 4.21 35.27 -5.89
CA TYR A 844 3.20 35.37 -6.95
C TYR A 844 3.20 36.72 -7.66
N ARG A 845 3.62 36.73 -8.93
CA ARG A 845 3.63 37.88 -9.85
C ARG A 845 2.64 37.67 -11.00
N ILE A 846 1.34 37.74 -10.69
CA ILE A 846 0.28 37.48 -11.67
C ILE A 846 -0.24 38.81 -12.24
N ASN A 847 0.16 39.14 -13.46
CA ASN A 847 -0.33 40.33 -14.17
C ASN A 847 -1.68 40.07 -14.89
N ASN A 848 -1.97 38.81 -15.26
CA ASN A 848 -3.25 38.39 -15.83
C ASN A 848 -3.76 37.10 -15.18
N GLY A 849 -4.69 37.26 -14.23
CA GLY A 849 -5.28 36.18 -13.45
C GLY A 849 -6.52 35.53 -14.08
N ARG A 850 -6.85 35.85 -15.33
CA ARG A 850 -8.03 35.29 -16.00
C ARG A 850 -7.92 33.77 -16.08
N LYS A 851 -8.96 33.08 -15.58
CA LYS A 851 -8.99 31.61 -15.49
C LYS A 851 -7.77 31.04 -14.74
N ILE A 852 -7.37 31.68 -13.64
CA ILE A 852 -6.33 31.15 -12.72
C ILE A 852 -6.94 30.95 -11.34
N LYS A 853 -6.69 29.78 -10.77
CA LYS A 853 -6.83 29.51 -9.34
C LYS A 853 -5.46 29.23 -8.76
N VAL A 854 -5.13 29.90 -7.67
CA VAL A 854 -3.90 29.66 -6.91
C VAL A 854 -4.28 28.94 -5.63
N TYR A 855 -3.55 27.88 -5.28
CA TYR A 855 -3.67 27.10 -4.06
C TYR A 855 -2.32 27.17 -3.34
N ASP A 856 -2.39 27.44 -2.04
CA ASP A 856 -1.25 27.51 -1.15
C ASP A 856 -1.77 27.38 0.29
N HIS A 857 -0.88 27.19 1.26
CA HIS A 857 -1.25 27.10 2.67
C HIS A 857 -1.71 28.46 3.21
N GLU A 858 -2.61 28.43 4.19
CA GLU A 858 -3.08 29.64 4.88
C GLU A 858 -2.14 29.99 6.04
N SER A 859 -1.56 28.98 6.66
CA SER A 859 -0.73 29.08 7.85
C SER A 859 0.76 29.33 7.56
N LEU A 860 1.22 29.15 6.31
CA LEU A 860 2.62 29.30 5.89
C LEU A 860 2.88 30.63 5.14
N PRO A 861 4.11 31.16 5.15
CA PRO A 861 4.45 32.42 4.50
C PRO A 861 4.19 32.38 2.99
N ASN A 862 3.67 33.49 2.46
CA ASN A 862 3.19 33.62 1.08
C ASN A 862 3.41 35.05 0.60
N THR A 863 4.14 35.26 -0.50
CA THR A 863 4.46 36.60 -1.01
C THR A 863 3.66 36.93 -2.28
N ILE A 864 2.55 37.65 -2.14
CA ILE A 864 1.69 38.04 -3.26
C ILE A 864 2.02 39.46 -3.73
N GLU A 865 2.92 39.59 -4.72
CA GLU A 865 3.29 40.89 -5.31
C GLU A 865 2.20 41.42 -6.26
N ALA A 866 1.58 40.54 -7.06
CA ALA A 866 0.51 40.92 -7.98
C ALA A 866 -0.52 39.79 -8.14
N ARG A 867 -1.82 40.13 -8.02
CA ARG A 867 -2.92 39.17 -8.16
C ARG A 867 -3.50 39.08 -9.58
N GLY A 868 -3.50 40.18 -10.32
CA GLY A 868 -4.02 40.23 -11.70
C GLY A 868 -5.48 39.77 -11.89
N GLY A 869 -6.26 39.69 -10.80
CA GLY A 869 -7.62 39.14 -10.81
C GLY A 869 -7.72 37.61 -10.65
N ALA A 870 -6.62 36.91 -10.32
CA ALA A 870 -6.63 35.48 -10.04
C ALA A 870 -7.39 35.16 -8.74
N ASN A 871 -7.94 33.95 -8.66
CA ASN A 871 -8.64 33.47 -7.48
C ASN A 871 -7.67 32.72 -6.56
N PHE A 872 -7.17 33.39 -5.54
CA PHE A 872 -6.34 32.79 -4.51
C PHE A 872 -7.21 32.00 -3.51
N ARG A 873 -6.77 30.78 -3.21
CA ARG A 873 -7.37 29.84 -2.26
C ARG A 873 -6.29 29.38 -1.30
N LEU A 874 -5.88 30.30 -0.43
CA LEU A 874 -5.04 29.97 0.73
C LEU A 874 -5.88 29.13 1.69
N THR A 875 -5.41 27.93 2.00
CA THR A 875 -6.13 26.95 2.83
C THR A 875 -5.16 25.89 3.30
N ASP A 876 -5.25 25.45 4.55
CA ASP A 876 -4.40 24.36 5.06
C ASP A 876 -4.96 22.96 4.73
N VAL A 877 -5.94 22.85 3.82
CA VAL A 877 -6.47 21.54 3.44
C VAL A 877 -5.39 20.78 2.68
N TYR A 878 -4.85 19.73 3.31
CA TYR A 878 -3.62 19.08 2.90
C TYR A 878 -3.66 18.63 1.43
N ASP A 879 -4.71 17.89 1.04
CA ASP A 879 -4.88 17.35 -0.31
C ASP A 879 -4.98 18.41 -1.43
N TYR A 880 -5.15 19.69 -1.08
CA TYR A 880 -5.19 20.79 -2.05
C TYR A 880 -3.82 21.40 -2.34
N ASN A 881 -2.86 21.22 -1.45
CA ASN A 881 -1.51 21.76 -1.58
C ASN A 881 -0.46 20.66 -1.84
N THR A 882 -0.81 19.39 -1.67
CA THR A 882 0.10 18.27 -1.93
C THR A 882 0.04 17.82 -3.40
N TYR A 883 1.22 17.56 -3.98
CA TYR A 883 1.34 16.93 -5.29
C TYR A 883 1.01 15.44 -5.21
N ASP A 884 0.09 15.00 -6.06
CA ASP A 884 -0.26 13.61 -6.27
C ASP A 884 -0.41 13.37 -7.78
N TYR A 885 0.54 12.62 -8.35
CA TYR A 885 0.56 12.30 -9.78
C TYR A 885 -0.60 11.39 -10.21
N GLN A 886 -1.26 10.71 -9.28
CA GLN A 886 -2.41 9.85 -9.57
C GLN A 886 -3.70 10.65 -9.76
N LYS A 887 -3.74 11.90 -9.31
CA LYS A 887 -4.92 12.77 -9.42
C LYS A 887 -5.21 13.10 -10.88
N GLN A 888 -6.45 12.86 -11.30
CA GLN A 888 -6.89 13.07 -12.69
C GLN A 888 -8.28 13.70 -12.79
N ILE A 889 -8.64 14.12 -14.00
CA ILE A 889 -10.03 14.47 -14.33
C ILE A 889 -10.70 13.22 -14.91
N LEU A 890 -11.50 12.55 -14.09
CA LEU A 890 -12.26 11.36 -14.50
C LEU A 890 -13.75 11.64 -14.39
N ARG A 891 -14.48 11.30 -15.45
CA ARG A 891 -15.95 11.38 -15.49
C ARG A 891 -16.49 9.98 -15.67
N THR A 892 -17.31 9.52 -14.76
CA THR A 892 -17.88 8.16 -14.79
C THR A 892 -19.40 8.25 -14.80
N ASN A 893 -20.03 7.33 -15.51
CA ASN A 893 -21.47 7.15 -15.48
C ASN A 893 -21.75 5.67 -15.22
N GLY A 894 -22.65 5.39 -14.27
CA GLY A 894 -23.06 4.04 -13.93
C GLY A 894 -24.58 3.92 -13.95
N LEU A 895 -25.08 2.98 -14.75
CA LEU A 895 -26.49 2.63 -14.80
C LEU A 895 -26.71 1.30 -14.07
N THR A 896 -27.23 1.36 -12.85
CA THR A 896 -27.45 0.16 -12.02
C THR A 896 -28.93 -0.16 -11.97
N PRO A 897 -29.37 -1.34 -12.46
CA PRO A 897 -30.73 -1.78 -12.25
C PRO A 897 -30.92 -2.13 -10.77
N ALA A 898 -31.98 -1.61 -10.15
CA ALA A 898 -32.31 -1.84 -8.76
C ALA A 898 -33.49 -2.81 -8.69
N PHE A 899 -33.24 -4.00 -8.12
CA PHE A 899 -34.28 -4.99 -7.86
C PHE A 899 -34.45 -5.11 -6.35
N GLY A 900 -35.69 -5.04 -5.88
CA GLY A 900 -35.99 -5.18 -4.47
C GLY A 900 -37.26 -5.99 -4.28
N TYR A 901 -37.33 -6.73 -3.18
CA TYR A 901 -38.57 -7.30 -2.70
C TYR A 901 -38.68 -7.00 -1.22
N ASN A 902 -39.81 -6.44 -0.79
CA ASN A 902 -40.16 -6.44 0.61
C ASN A 902 -41.64 -6.83 0.79
N PRO A 903 -42.03 -7.38 1.96
CA PRO A 903 -43.39 -7.86 2.20
C PRO A 903 -44.49 -6.80 2.11
N ASP A 904 -44.17 -5.53 2.37
CA ASP A 904 -45.11 -4.40 2.35
C ASP A 904 -45.28 -3.80 0.94
N ASN A 905 -44.20 -3.74 0.15
CA ASN A 905 -44.12 -3.07 -1.15
C ASN A 905 -44.16 -4.05 -2.35
N GLY A 906 -44.06 -5.36 -2.10
CA GLY A 906 -43.96 -6.38 -3.14
C GLY A 906 -42.63 -6.30 -3.90
N VAL A 907 -42.67 -6.58 -5.21
CA VAL A 907 -41.50 -6.47 -6.09
C VAL A 907 -41.33 -5.03 -6.57
N SER A 908 -40.16 -4.45 -6.34
CA SER A 908 -39.75 -3.15 -6.87
C SER A 908 -38.69 -3.32 -7.96
N LEU A 909 -38.93 -2.67 -9.09
CA LEU A 909 -37.99 -2.53 -10.20
C LEU A 909 -37.66 -1.05 -10.34
N GLY A 910 -36.37 -0.74 -10.32
CA GLY A 910 -35.85 0.62 -10.44
C GLY A 910 -34.61 0.65 -11.33
N LEU A 911 -34.21 1.85 -11.72
CA LEU A 911 -32.96 2.11 -12.40
C LEU A 911 -32.33 3.32 -11.71
N THR A 912 -31.06 3.21 -11.33
CA THR A 912 -30.26 4.31 -10.81
C THR A 912 -29.23 4.71 -11.86
N ASP A 913 -29.17 6.00 -12.19
CA ASP A 913 -28.13 6.61 -13.02
C ASP A 913 -27.29 7.52 -12.13
N VAL A 914 -26.00 7.21 -11.97
CA VAL A 914 -25.08 8.01 -11.14
C VAL A 914 -23.98 8.55 -12.04
N TYR A 915 -23.92 9.88 -12.15
CA TYR A 915 -22.85 10.56 -12.87
C TYR A 915 -21.88 11.20 -11.90
N THR A 916 -20.63 10.74 -11.89
CA THR A 916 -19.59 11.22 -10.97
C THR A 916 -18.48 11.93 -11.73
N VAL A 917 -18.06 13.09 -11.21
CA VAL A 917 -16.90 13.84 -11.70
C VAL A 917 -15.85 13.89 -10.61
N GLN A 918 -14.71 13.27 -10.88
CA GLN A 918 -13.47 13.44 -10.12
C GLN A 918 -12.60 14.48 -10.84
N GLY A 919 -12.09 15.44 -10.08
CA GLY A 919 -11.23 16.50 -10.57
C GLY A 919 -10.19 16.86 -9.52
N PHE A 920 -9.80 18.14 -9.45
CA PHE A 920 -8.75 18.56 -8.52
C PHE A 920 -9.13 18.45 -7.02
N ARG A 921 -10.38 18.81 -6.67
CA ARG A 921 -10.89 18.68 -5.30
C ARG A 921 -11.77 17.45 -5.21
N GLN A 922 -11.41 16.47 -4.40
CA GLN A 922 -12.15 15.22 -4.26
C GLN A 922 -12.45 15.01 -2.78
N ASN A 923 -13.72 14.92 -2.39
CA ASN A 923 -14.14 14.45 -1.06
C ASN A 923 -15.61 14.00 -1.05
N PRO A 924 -15.94 12.76 -1.48
CA PRO A 924 -15.07 11.80 -2.20
C PRO A 924 -14.99 12.07 -3.71
N PHE A 925 -15.81 12.99 -4.23
CA PHE A 925 -15.82 13.41 -5.64
C PHE A 925 -15.85 14.93 -5.74
N SER A 926 -15.60 15.49 -6.93
CA SER A 926 -15.80 16.92 -7.18
C SER A 926 -17.28 17.27 -7.33
N GLN A 927 -18.04 16.41 -8.02
CA GLN A 927 -19.48 16.53 -8.26
C GLN A 927 -20.08 15.12 -8.43
N GLN A 928 -21.29 14.90 -7.95
CA GLN A 928 -22.09 13.70 -8.24
C GLN A 928 -23.54 14.13 -8.47
N HIS A 929 -24.19 13.50 -9.45
CA HIS A 929 -25.57 13.76 -9.83
C HIS A 929 -26.39 12.49 -9.80
#